data_AF-A0A3D1MCF7-F1
#
_entry.id   AF-A0A3D1MCF7-F1
#
_cell.length_a   1.000
_cell.length_b   1.000
_cell.length_c   1.000
_cell.angle_alpha   90.00
_cell.angle_beta   90.00
_cell.angle_gamma   90.00
#
_symmetry.space_group_name_H-M   'P 1'
#
loop_
_entity.id
_entity.type
_entity.pdbx_description
1 polymer ?
#
loop_
_entity_poly.entity_id
_entity_poly.type
_entity_poly.pdbx_seq_one_letter_code
_entity_poly.pdbx_strand_id
1 'polypeptide(L)'
;MRFLLICALALLINQLSFAQSCGTVWTEQDQLEHLERLQTMRANPQPKADIDYVVPIFYHIIGDDNGNGYFSQDDLWRLHCELNEDFETLGIQFYIFDTNYTASNNFYYYEQSNAGSTMFNTLNASNVVNVYITEEASSGGSVVCGYYSGWPSGGGVVVNKSCSGLGSTTLTHEMGHYFGLPHTFSGWEGRDYNTNPISVNNWERVNGSNCSSAADGFCDTPPDYESGRWACSPGPTFADPNGVDFIPDATLFMSYSSDNCQNRFSLEQQAYVSYMLTDFRPYLLNWQIPDTTSFTATNGVYPVDNDDQVNTDVTLVWPTVDGAESYLLQVTTTNFFSPFLEVMVEDTSYALSNLNLLTTYRWRTKPISFGYTCSPYSDGDVFRTAGYEATLDLTSPSCVGSDGEASITTSGGGSVIFNWSAENPIIDAQIGGILTNSVSNLPEGSYTATAIRNLTDTLVMPFYLEAGNDLQITIIPTADSLVATASGGDAPYYFNWNDGLDYGTGTARLRIGINTISVFDNAGCQYSTTFFYYPDSALTYPSNGSTNTIENFVFNGDLVNTYGLDLLESLMTIYPVPAEGNSVVLKWSGPTDGVSYTMVDALGREVLNGALNRSTEMLNLEGIQPGVYHIIVDLNGQQVSKVFLRQ
;
A
#
# COMPACT_ATOMS: atom_id res chain seq x y z
N MET A 1 -44.05 25.42 -34.70
CA MET A 1 -45.15 25.52 -33.72
C MET A 1 -45.37 24.13 -33.14
N ARG A 2 -44.92 23.90 -31.88
CA ARG A 2 -45.38 22.87 -30.91
C ARG A 2 -45.09 21.38 -31.25
N PHE A 3 -44.57 20.52 -30.37
CA PHE A 3 -44.24 20.58 -28.93
C PHE A 3 -43.19 19.47 -28.62
N LEU A 4 -42.24 19.76 -27.72
CA LEU A 4 -41.28 18.82 -27.14
C LEU A 4 -41.96 17.84 -26.15
N LEU A 5 -41.48 16.60 -26.08
CA LEU A 5 -41.49 15.79 -24.86
C LEU A 5 -40.03 15.41 -24.54
N ILE A 6 -39.50 16.03 -23.48
CA ILE A 6 -38.28 15.59 -22.79
C ILE A 6 -38.78 14.85 -21.55
N CYS A 7 -38.55 13.53 -21.49
CA CYS A 7 -38.68 12.78 -20.25
C CYS A 7 -37.41 12.98 -19.43
N ALA A 8 -37.49 13.83 -18.40
CA ALA A 8 -36.52 13.87 -17.34
C ALA A 8 -36.77 12.67 -16.40
N LEU A 9 -35.89 11.69 -16.43
CA LEU A 9 -35.83 10.63 -15.43
C LEU A 9 -35.04 11.19 -14.23
N ALA A 10 -35.76 11.73 -13.24
CA ALA A 10 -35.16 12.07 -11.96
C ALA A 10 -34.84 10.76 -11.22
N LEU A 11 -33.57 10.38 -11.16
CA LEU A 11 -33.08 9.40 -10.19
C LEU A 11 -33.23 10.02 -8.80
N LEU A 12 -34.31 9.66 -8.11
CA LEU A 12 -34.40 9.74 -6.66
C LEU A 12 -33.45 8.68 -6.10
N ILE A 13 -32.21 9.08 -5.82
CA ILE A 13 -31.35 8.34 -4.90
C ILE A 13 -32.00 8.52 -3.54
N ASN A 14 -32.73 7.51 -3.07
CA ASN A 14 -33.01 7.38 -1.64
C ASN A 14 -31.65 7.11 -0.99
N GLN A 15 -30.99 8.16 -0.51
CA GLN A 15 -29.98 7.97 0.51
C GLN A 15 -30.72 7.43 1.73
N LEU A 16 -30.59 6.14 1.97
CA LEU A 16 -30.86 5.57 3.29
C LEU A 16 -29.88 6.26 4.23
N SER A 17 -30.35 7.31 4.91
CA SER A 17 -29.65 7.91 6.04
C SER A 17 -29.59 6.86 7.15
N PHE A 18 -28.57 6.01 7.12
CA PHE A 18 -28.14 5.32 8.32
C PHE A 18 -27.79 6.41 9.34
N ALA A 19 -28.27 6.27 10.57
CA ALA A 19 -27.99 7.22 11.63
C ALA A 19 -26.46 7.24 11.84
N GLN A 20 -25.80 8.28 11.35
CA GLN A 20 -24.39 8.57 11.57
C GLN A 20 -24.27 9.01 13.03
N SER A 21 -24.26 8.03 13.93
CA SER A 21 -24.10 8.20 15.38
C SER A 21 -22.62 8.01 15.71
N CYS A 22 -22.03 8.91 16.49
CA CYS A 22 -20.76 8.64 17.16
C CYS A 22 -21.03 7.79 18.43
N GLY A 23 -20.11 6.89 18.75
CA GLY A 23 -20.13 6.02 19.92
C GLY A 23 -19.16 6.46 21.03
N THR A 24 -18.53 7.64 20.90
CA THR A 24 -17.66 8.19 21.93
C THR A 24 -18.51 8.61 23.12
N VAL A 25 -18.24 8.02 24.28
CA VAL A 25 -18.95 8.32 25.52
C VAL A 25 -18.03 9.06 26.46
N TRP A 26 -18.42 10.27 26.84
CA TRP A 26 -17.77 11.06 27.87
C TRP A 26 -18.48 10.82 29.21
N THR A 27 -17.73 10.40 30.23
CA THR A 27 -18.25 10.34 31.59
C THR A 27 -18.24 11.72 32.24
N GLU A 28 -19.00 11.91 33.33
CA GLU A 28 -18.94 13.14 34.13
C GLU A 28 -17.50 13.45 34.59
N GLN A 29 -16.71 12.41 34.88
CA GLN A 29 -15.30 12.60 35.23
C GLN A 29 -14.49 13.13 34.05
N ASP A 30 -14.68 12.58 32.85
CA ASP A 30 -13.96 13.02 31.65
C ASP A 30 -14.26 14.49 31.33
N GLN A 31 -15.53 14.88 31.46
CA GLN A 31 -15.96 16.27 31.29
C GLN A 31 -15.32 17.21 32.32
N LEU A 32 -15.23 16.80 33.58
CA LEU A 32 -14.53 17.57 34.61
C LEU A 32 -13.03 17.72 34.28
N GLU A 33 -12.36 16.64 33.89
CA GLU A 33 -10.95 16.67 33.50
C GLU A 33 -10.71 17.58 32.29
N HIS A 34 -11.60 17.54 31.28
CA HIS A 34 -11.55 18.45 30.14
C HIS A 34 -11.69 19.91 30.56
N LEU A 35 -12.68 20.24 31.39
CA LEU A 35 -12.87 21.61 31.87
C LEU A 35 -11.67 22.11 32.68
N GLU A 36 -11.06 21.26 33.50
CA GLU A 36 -9.83 21.59 34.25
C GLU A 36 -8.64 21.86 33.31
N ARG A 37 -8.46 21.03 32.28
CA ARG A 37 -7.41 21.22 31.26
C ARG A 37 -7.65 22.48 30.43
N LEU A 38 -8.90 22.74 30.05
CA LEU A 38 -9.28 23.94 29.29
C LEU A 38 -9.03 25.21 30.10
N GLN A 39 -9.34 25.21 31.39
CA GLN A 39 -8.99 26.31 32.30
C GLN A 39 -7.48 26.51 32.41
N THR A 40 -6.71 25.43 32.47
CA THR A 40 -5.24 25.48 32.52
C THR A 40 -4.67 26.11 31.24
N MET A 41 -5.16 25.69 30.07
CA MET A 41 -4.80 26.27 28.78
C MET A 41 -5.13 27.77 28.72
N ARG A 42 -6.34 28.16 29.13
CA ARG A 42 -6.76 29.58 29.15
C ARG A 42 -5.92 30.44 30.10
N ALA A 43 -5.45 29.86 31.21
CA ALA A 43 -4.59 30.55 32.17
C ALA A 43 -3.14 30.71 31.67
N ASN A 44 -2.65 29.78 30.85
CA ASN A 44 -1.31 29.77 30.26
C ASN A 44 -1.39 29.56 28.74
N PRO A 45 -1.95 30.53 27.98
CA PRO A 45 -2.06 30.40 26.54
C PRO A 45 -0.66 30.28 25.94
N GLN A 46 -0.37 29.14 25.33
CA GLN A 46 0.87 28.97 24.59
C GLN A 46 0.75 29.72 23.26
N PRO A 47 1.78 30.46 22.83
CA PRO A 47 1.81 30.96 21.47
C PRO A 47 1.73 29.76 20.50
N LYS A 48 0.90 29.87 19.45
CA LYS A 48 0.88 28.88 18.36
C LYS A 48 2.33 28.71 17.89
N ALA A 49 2.84 27.48 17.91
CA ALA A 49 4.17 27.21 17.40
C ALA A 49 4.23 27.64 15.93
N ASP A 50 5.34 28.26 15.50
CA ASP A 50 5.60 28.57 14.09
C ASP A 50 5.91 27.30 13.25
N ILE A 51 5.63 26.11 13.78
CA ILE A 51 6.03 24.82 13.24
C ILE A 51 4.77 23.97 13.07
N ASP A 52 4.62 23.33 11.92
CA ASP A 52 3.61 22.30 11.70
C ASP A 52 3.94 21.06 12.54
N TYR A 53 3.01 20.61 13.37
CA TYR A 53 3.14 19.39 14.14
C TYR A 53 2.95 18.19 13.22
N VAL A 54 3.95 17.32 13.13
CA VAL A 54 3.87 16.09 12.33
C VAL A 54 3.53 14.90 13.24
N VAL A 55 2.37 14.29 13.04
CA VAL A 55 1.79 13.28 13.94
C VAL A 55 1.68 11.91 13.25
N PRO A 56 2.26 10.84 13.81
CA PRO A 56 2.16 9.50 13.24
C PRO A 56 0.79 8.86 13.45
N ILE A 57 0.23 8.27 12.38
CA ILE A 57 -0.92 7.38 12.44
C ILE A 57 -0.51 5.96 12.07
N PHE A 58 -0.90 4.99 12.89
CA PHE A 58 -0.86 3.58 12.56
C PHE A 58 -2.27 3.11 12.22
N TYR A 59 -2.48 2.64 11.00
CA TYR A 59 -3.78 2.13 10.56
C TYR A 59 -3.88 0.61 10.74
N HIS A 60 -4.96 0.17 11.38
CA HIS A 60 -5.33 -1.23 11.55
C HIS A 60 -6.54 -1.53 10.67
N ILE A 61 -6.32 -2.17 9.53
CA ILE A 61 -7.35 -2.53 8.57
C ILE A 61 -7.88 -3.92 8.92
N ILE A 62 -9.16 -4.00 9.31
CA ILE A 62 -9.74 -5.23 9.83
C ILE A 62 -10.59 -5.92 8.75
N GLY A 63 -10.26 -7.19 8.50
CA GLY A 63 -10.96 -8.11 7.61
C GLY A 63 -11.66 -9.23 8.38
N ASP A 64 -12.51 -9.99 7.69
CA ASP A 64 -13.14 -11.18 8.26
C ASP A 64 -12.10 -12.27 8.57
N ASP A 65 -12.48 -13.35 9.27
CA ASP A 65 -11.56 -14.46 9.60
C ASP A 65 -10.96 -15.15 8.35
N ASN A 66 -11.54 -14.95 7.16
CA ASN A 66 -11.06 -15.52 5.91
C ASN A 66 -10.10 -14.56 5.17
N GLY A 67 -9.80 -13.39 5.74
CA GLY A 67 -8.98 -12.37 5.10
C GLY A 67 -9.69 -11.62 3.97
N ASN A 68 -11.02 -11.52 4.00
CA ASN A 68 -11.80 -10.74 3.05
C ASN A 68 -12.31 -9.44 3.66
N GLY A 69 -12.78 -8.54 2.79
CA GLY A 69 -13.50 -7.34 3.20
C GLY A 69 -12.61 -6.26 3.80
N TYR A 70 -11.28 -6.33 3.66
CA TYR A 70 -10.41 -5.23 4.06
C TYR A 70 -10.80 -3.90 3.39
N PHE A 71 -10.61 -2.79 4.09
CA PHE A 71 -10.73 -1.47 3.47
C PHE A 71 -9.63 -1.32 2.42
N SER A 72 -9.98 -0.77 1.25
CA SER A 72 -9.03 -0.65 0.16
C SER A 72 -7.94 0.37 0.49
N GLN A 73 -6.75 0.15 -0.06
CA GLN A 73 -5.60 1.01 0.21
C GLN A 73 -5.77 2.39 -0.45
N ASP A 74 -6.40 2.44 -1.62
CA ASP A 74 -6.80 3.67 -2.32
C ASP A 74 -7.72 4.53 -1.46
N ASP A 75 -8.79 3.95 -0.89
CA ASP A 75 -9.69 4.65 0.01
C ASP A 75 -8.99 5.09 1.31
N LEU A 76 -8.05 4.29 1.82
CA LEU A 76 -7.26 4.67 3.00
C LEU A 76 -6.42 5.92 2.74
N TRP A 77 -5.77 6.02 1.59
CA TRP A 77 -4.97 7.19 1.22
C TRP A 77 -5.80 8.44 1.00
N ARG A 78 -6.97 8.30 0.38
CA ARG A 78 -7.95 9.37 0.29
C ARG A 78 -8.39 9.82 1.68
N LEU A 79 -8.82 8.89 2.54
CA LEU A 79 -9.29 9.19 3.89
C LEU A 79 -8.20 9.89 4.73
N HIS A 80 -6.95 9.45 4.62
CA HIS A 80 -5.81 10.10 5.29
C HIS A 80 -5.56 11.51 4.76
N CYS A 81 -5.76 11.73 3.45
CA CYS A 81 -5.59 13.06 2.88
C CYS A 81 -6.69 14.03 3.34
N GLU A 82 -7.95 13.62 3.32
CA GLU A 82 -9.07 14.45 3.80
C GLU A 82 -8.88 14.84 5.27
N LEU A 83 -8.36 13.92 6.10
CA LEU A 83 -7.99 14.21 7.48
C LEU A 83 -6.91 15.31 7.57
N ASN A 84 -5.90 15.28 6.70
CA ASN A 84 -4.86 16.31 6.66
C ASN A 84 -5.42 17.67 6.24
N GLU A 85 -6.30 17.72 5.25
CA GLU A 85 -6.98 18.95 4.82
C GLU A 85 -7.81 19.56 5.96
N ASP A 86 -8.56 18.74 6.69
CA ASP A 86 -9.40 19.19 7.81
C ASP A 86 -8.58 19.76 9.00
N PHE A 87 -7.35 19.26 9.20
CA PHE A 87 -6.45 19.68 10.27
C PHE A 87 -5.42 20.74 9.83
N GLU A 88 -5.39 21.15 8.57
CA GLU A 88 -4.42 22.12 8.01
C GLU A 88 -4.41 23.43 8.81
N THR A 89 -5.59 23.94 9.19
CA THR A 89 -5.69 25.21 9.94
C THR A 89 -5.07 25.16 11.33
N LEU A 90 -4.94 23.96 11.92
CA LEU A 90 -4.27 23.73 13.19
C LEU A 90 -2.75 23.71 13.05
N GLY A 91 -2.23 23.62 11.82
CA GLY A 91 -0.81 23.33 11.58
C GLY A 91 -0.47 21.91 12.05
N ILE A 92 -1.36 20.95 11.85
CA ILE A 92 -1.11 19.53 12.14
C ILE A 92 -1.12 18.77 10.82
N GLN A 93 -0.03 18.07 10.55
CA GLN A 93 0.06 17.12 9.46
C GLN A 93 0.21 15.72 10.03
N PHE A 94 -0.67 14.82 9.63
CA PHE A 94 -0.54 13.41 9.87
C PHE A 94 0.30 12.76 8.78
N TYR A 95 1.05 11.74 9.17
CA TYR A 95 1.68 10.80 8.24
C TYR A 95 1.32 9.38 8.62
N ILE A 96 1.34 8.47 7.66
CA ILE A 96 1.15 7.04 7.94
C ILE A 96 2.47 6.49 8.45
N PHE A 97 2.49 6.10 9.72
CA PHE A 97 3.65 5.43 10.30
C PHE A 97 3.78 4.00 9.75
N ASP A 98 2.66 3.28 9.71
CA ASP A 98 2.57 1.94 9.12
C ASP A 98 1.08 1.54 8.97
N THR A 99 0.85 0.43 8.28
CA THR A 99 -0.46 -0.21 8.14
C THR A 99 -0.39 -1.68 8.55
N ASN A 100 -1.43 -2.21 9.19
CA ASN A 100 -1.56 -3.63 9.50
C ASN A 100 -2.91 -4.15 9.00
N TYR A 101 -2.89 -5.35 8.40
CA TYR A 101 -4.10 -6.07 7.99
C TYR A 101 -4.34 -7.24 8.95
N THR A 102 -5.42 -7.19 9.71
CA THR A 102 -5.78 -8.23 10.68
C THR A 102 -7.08 -8.92 10.27
N ALA A 103 -7.03 -10.24 10.04
CA ALA A 103 -8.21 -11.09 9.84
C ALA A 103 -8.80 -11.48 11.20
N SER A 104 -9.95 -10.92 11.56
CA SER A 104 -10.66 -11.32 12.79
C SER A 104 -12.12 -10.88 12.78
N ASN A 105 -13.07 -11.84 12.72
CA ASN A 105 -14.50 -11.54 12.83
C ASN A 105 -14.87 -10.84 14.14
N ASN A 106 -14.15 -11.15 15.23
CA ASN A 106 -14.35 -10.50 16.53
C ASN A 106 -14.02 -9.01 16.51
N PHE A 107 -13.09 -8.58 15.65
CA PHE A 107 -12.75 -7.18 15.45
C PHE A 107 -13.50 -6.57 14.26
N TYR A 108 -13.95 -7.40 13.30
CA TYR A 108 -14.69 -7.00 12.11
C TYR A 108 -16.11 -6.53 12.45
N TYR A 109 -16.81 -7.26 13.33
CA TYR A 109 -18.11 -6.91 13.91
C TYR A 109 -17.92 -6.45 15.35
N TYR A 110 -17.57 -5.18 15.49
CA TYR A 110 -17.04 -4.61 16.72
C TYR A 110 -18.17 -4.10 17.64
N GLU A 111 -18.11 -4.39 18.94
CA GLU A 111 -18.91 -3.73 20.00
C GLU A 111 -17.99 -3.19 21.10
N GLN A 112 -18.23 -1.94 21.53
CA GLN A 112 -17.42 -1.17 22.48
C GLN A 112 -17.37 -1.73 23.93
N SER A 113 -17.84 -2.95 24.16
CA SER A 113 -17.82 -3.63 25.45
C SER A 113 -16.45 -4.30 25.75
N ASN A 114 -16.33 -5.62 25.65
CA ASN A 114 -15.14 -6.39 26.05
C ASN A 114 -14.13 -6.65 24.91
N ALA A 115 -14.59 -6.65 23.66
CA ALA A 115 -13.72 -6.83 22.50
C ALA A 115 -12.81 -5.61 22.27
N GLY A 116 -13.30 -4.40 22.61
CA GLY A 116 -12.58 -3.13 22.51
C GLY A 116 -11.27 -3.03 23.25
N SER A 117 -11.31 -3.33 24.55
CA SER A 117 -10.09 -3.39 25.34
C SER A 117 -9.11 -4.44 24.81
N THR A 118 -9.61 -5.55 24.27
CA THR A 118 -8.75 -6.63 23.76
C THR A 118 -8.06 -6.23 22.46
N MET A 119 -8.79 -5.60 21.53
CA MET A 119 -8.27 -5.10 20.25
C MET A 119 -7.15 -4.09 20.50
N PHE A 120 -7.40 -3.08 21.34
CA PHE A 120 -6.40 -2.06 21.66
C PHE A 120 -5.19 -2.64 22.40
N ASN A 121 -5.41 -3.51 23.39
CA ASN A 121 -4.31 -4.12 24.15
C ASN A 121 -3.42 -5.05 23.29
N THR A 122 -3.97 -5.61 22.21
CA THR A 122 -3.25 -6.56 21.36
C THR A 122 -2.58 -5.87 20.18
N LEU A 123 -3.23 -4.87 19.59
CA LEU A 123 -2.82 -4.30 18.31
C LEU A 123 -2.18 -2.91 18.42
N ASN A 124 -2.43 -2.14 19.49
CA ASN A 124 -1.91 -0.78 19.57
C ASN A 124 -0.39 -0.74 19.41
N ALA A 125 0.08 0.04 18.44
CA ALA A 125 1.46 0.47 18.37
C ALA A 125 1.72 1.61 19.36
N SER A 126 2.90 1.59 19.96
CA SER A 126 3.31 2.59 20.94
C SER A 126 3.68 3.92 20.29
N ASN A 127 3.43 5.03 20.99
CA ASN A 127 3.81 6.38 20.60
C ASN A 127 3.24 6.88 19.26
N VAL A 128 2.15 6.28 18.79
CA VAL A 128 1.46 6.68 17.56
C VAL A 128 -0.05 6.79 17.82
N VAL A 129 -0.77 7.43 16.92
CA VAL A 129 -2.23 7.41 16.92
C VAL A 129 -2.70 6.11 16.26
N ASN A 130 -3.40 5.25 16.99
CA ASN A 130 -3.93 4.00 16.43
C ASN A 130 -5.33 4.24 15.87
N VAL A 131 -5.51 4.02 14.58
CA VAL A 131 -6.79 4.15 13.88
C VAL A 131 -7.21 2.79 13.35
N TYR A 132 -8.41 2.34 13.67
CA TYR A 132 -8.97 1.06 13.25
C TYR A 132 -10.10 1.28 12.26
N ILE A 133 -10.07 0.54 11.16
CA ILE A 133 -11.13 0.56 10.14
C ILE A 133 -11.82 -0.81 10.12
N THR A 134 -13.08 -0.84 10.56
CA THR A 134 -13.87 -2.07 10.74
C THR A 134 -15.12 -2.07 9.85
N GLU A 135 -15.70 -3.24 9.60
CA GLU A 135 -16.96 -3.33 8.85
C GLU A 135 -18.14 -2.76 9.62
N GLU A 136 -18.21 -3.09 10.91
CA GLU A 136 -19.25 -2.61 11.79
C GLU A 136 -18.62 -2.22 13.11
N ALA A 137 -18.90 -1.01 13.58
CA ALA A 137 -18.60 -0.57 14.94
C ALA A 137 -19.92 -0.34 15.65
N SER A 138 -20.06 -0.84 16.88
CA SER A 138 -21.26 -0.69 17.69
C SER A 138 -20.91 -0.19 19.09
N SER A 139 -21.77 0.65 19.65
CA SER A 139 -21.70 1.14 21.03
C SER A 139 -23.10 1.14 21.64
N GLY A 140 -23.21 0.63 22.87
CA GLY A 140 -24.51 0.54 23.57
C GLY A 140 -25.51 -0.38 22.86
N GLY A 141 -25.02 -1.36 22.08
CA GLY A 141 -25.85 -2.28 21.29
C GLY A 141 -26.46 -1.66 20.03
N SER A 142 -25.95 -0.50 19.57
CA SER A 142 -26.34 0.14 18.31
C SER A 142 -25.12 0.37 17.43
N VAL A 143 -25.28 0.19 16.12
CA VAL A 143 -24.22 0.49 15.14
C VAL A 143 -23.96 2.00 15.11
N VAL A 144 -22.68 2.35 15.14
CA VAL A 144 -22.14 3.71 15.10
C VAL A 144 -21.17 3.84 13.93
N CYS A 145 -20.93 5.07 13.50
CA CYS A 145 -19.98 5.36 12.43
C CYS A 145 -18.53 5.41 12.91
N GLY A 146 -18.34 5.77 14.17
CA GLY A 146 -17.03 5.77 14.79
C GLY A 146 -17.13 6.01 16.29
N TYR A 147 -16.01 5.83 16.96
CA TYR A 147 -15.80 6.30 18.32
C TYR A 147 -14.29 6.40 18.60
N TYR A 148 -13.94 7.25 19.55
CA TYR A 148 -12.67 7.22 20.28
C TYR A 148 -12.87 6.58 21.66
N SER A 149 -11.88 5.81 22.10
CA SER A 149 -11.84 5.28 23.47
C SER A 149 -10.40 5.23 23.98
N GLY A 150 -10.22 5.40 25.30
CA GLY A 150 -8.91 5.51 25.95
C GLY A 150 -8.56 6.91 26.44
N TRP A 151 -9.57 7.77 26.64
CA TRP A 151 -9.34 9.03 27.33
C TRP A 151 -8.86 8.79 28.77
N PRO A 152 -7.89 9.59 29.28
CA PRO A 152 -7.05 10.54 28.56
C PRO A 152 -5.73 9.92 28.04
N SER A 153 -5.42 8.68 28.45
CA SER A 153 -4.07 8.09 28.44
C SER A 153 -3.72 7.28 27.18
N GLY A 154 -4.44 7.50 26.08
CA GLY A 154 -4.25 6.77 24.83
C GLY A 154 -5.18 5.56 24.71
N GLY A 155 -5.36 5.10 23.47
CA GLY A 155 -6.31 4.08 23.09
C GLY A 155 -6.41 4.01 21.57
N GLY A 156 -7.61 3.91 21.03
CA GLY A 156 -7.82 3.80 19.58
C GLY A 156 -8.99 4.65 19.09
N VAL A 157 -8.80 5.23 17.91
CA VAL A 157 -9.88 5.80 17.09
C VAL A 157 -10.40 4.69 16.20
N VAL A 158 -11.71 4.47 16.17
CA VAL A 158 -12.32 3.41 15.36
C VAL A 158 -13.37 4.01 14.47
N VAL A 159 -13.33 3.66 13.19
CA VAL A 159 -14.28 4.12 12.18
C VAL A 159 -14.82 2.94 11.38
N ASN A 160 -16.08 3.05 11.03
CA ASN A 160 -16.78 2.10 10.18
C ASN A 160 -16.50 2.41 8.71
N LYS A 161 -16.21 1.39 7.90
CA LYS A 161 -15.95 1.53 6.45
C LYS A 161 -17.08 2.27 5.73
N SER A 162 -18.33 1.97 6.08
CA SER A 162 -19.51 2.61 5.48
C SER A 162 -19.61 4.12 5.76
N CYS A 163 -18.88 4.62 6.77
CA CYS A 163 -18.78 6.03 7.15
C CYS A 163 -17.38 6.60 6.89
N SER A 164 -16.58 5.95 6.05
CA SER A 164 -15.20 6.36 5.70
C SER A 164 -15.06 6.65 4.20
N GLY A 165 -16.18 6.84 3.49
CA GLY A 165 -16.20 7.18 2.07
C GLY A 165 -15.79 8.64 1.79
N LEU A 166 -15.72 9.00 0.50
CA LEU A 166 -15.37 10.33 0.01
C LEU A 166 -16.18 11.44 0.71
N GLY A 167 -15.48 12.44 1.25
CA GLY A 167 -16.06 13.60 1.92
C GLY A 167 -16.68 13.31 3.29
N SER A 168 -16.44 12.14 3.88
CA SER A 168 -16.91 11.88 5.24
C SER A 168 -16.00 12.52 6.28
N THR A 169 -16.60 13.14 7.27
CA THR A 169 -15.91 13.80 8.39
C THR A 169 -15.82 12.93 9.64
N THR A 170 -16.25 11.66 9.56
CA THR A 170 -16.27 10.73 10.71
C THR A 170 -14.88 10.59 11.35
N LEU A 171 -13.83 10.34 10.56
CA LEU A 171 -12.47 10.21 11.10
C LEU A 171 -12.00 11.51 11.76
N THR A 172 -12.28 12.65 11.13
CA THR A 172 -11.96 13.99 11.65
C THR A 172 -12.65 14.24 13.00
N HIS A 173 -13.93 13.88 13.12
CA HIS A 173 -14.71 13.96 14.36
C HIS A 173 -14.10 13.11 15.48
N GLU A 174 -13.82 11.84 15.22
CA GLU A 174 -13.22 10.95 16.21
C GLU A 174 -11.78 11.34 16.58
N MET A 175 -11.03 11.91 15.62
CA MET A 175 -9.72 12.48 15.87
C MET A 175 -9.81 13.72 16.79
N GLY A 176 -10.87 14.52 16.65
CA GLY A 176 -11.19 15.59 17.59
C GLY A 176 -11.37 15.06 19.02
N HIS A 177 -12.11 13.97 19.20
CA HIS A 177 -12.22 13.29 20.50
C HIS A 177 -10.89 12.74 21.01
N TYR A 178 -10.04 12.18 20.14
CA TYR A 178 -8.69 11.75 20.52
C TYR A 178 -7.86 12.88 21.13
N PHE A 179 -8.01 14.10 20.57
CA PHE A 179 -7.39 15.32 21.11
C PHE A 179 -8.21 16.01 22.18
N GLY A 180 -9.26 15.37 22.70
CA GLY A 180 -9.99 15.82 23.88
C GLY A 180 -11.10 16.82 23.63
N LEU A 181 -11.56 16.98 22.39
CA LEU A 181 -12.73 17.78 22.11
C LEU A 181 -14.00 16.97 22.44
N PRO A 182 -14.89 17.44 23.32
CA PRO A 182 -16.22 16.86 23.46
C PRO A 182 -17.14 17.31 22.31
N HIS A 183 -18.32 16.71 22.22
CA HIS A 183 -19.37 17.19 21.31
C HIS A 183 -19.78 18.63 21.66
N THR A 184 -20.12 19.43 20.64
CA THR A 184 -20.66 20.81 20.84
C THR A 184 -21.92 20.81 21.72
N PHE A 185 -22.71 19.74 21.66
CA PHE A 185 -23.92 19.55 22.44
C PHE A 185 -23.68 18.83 23.79
N SER A 186 -22.47 18.86 24.36
CA SER A 186 -22.17 18.04 25.53
C SER A 186 -23.13 18.28 26.71
N GLY A 187 -23.56 17.20 27.34
CA GLY A 187 -24.65 17.16 28.31
C GLY A 187 -26.01 16.78 27.71
N TRP A 188 -26.25 17.05 26.43
CA TRP A 188 -27.48 16.70 25.72
C TRP A 188 -27.50 15.28 25.15
N GLU A 189 -26.46 14.47 25.34
CA GLU A 189 -26.33 13.14 24.75
C GLU A 189 -27.55 12.26 25.04
N GLY A 190 -28.29 11.89 23.99
CA GLY A 190 -29.49 11.05 24.09
C GLY A 190 -30.71 11.76 24.71
N ARG A 191 -30.71 13.09 24.78
CA ARG A 191 -31.77 13.90 25.39
C ARG A 191 -32.39 14.85 24.37
N ASP A 192 -33.72 14.81 24.30
CA ASP A 192 -34.48 15.69 23.42
C ASP A 192 -34.88 16.99 24.14
N TYR A 193 -34.68 18.11 23.46
CA TYR A 193 -34.97 19.46 23.95
C TYR A 193 -36.40 19.63 24.48
N ASN A 194 -37.40 19.00 23.84
CA ASN A 194 -38.82 19.19 24.19
C ASN A 194 -39.32 18.19 25.22
N THR A 195 -38.84 16.95 25.17
CA THR A 195 -39.44 15.81 25.88
C THR A 195 -38.59 15.30 27.04
N ASN A 196 -37.28 15.54 27.03
CA ASN A 196 -36.36 15.10 28.08
C ASN A 196 -35.15 16.06 28.24
N PRO A 197 -35.37 17.36 28.53
CA PRO A 197 -34.28 18.32 28.59
C PRO A 197 -33.35 18.08 29.78
N ILE A 198 -32.10 18.55 29.65
CA ILE A 198 -31.19 18.70 30.80
C ILE A 198 -31.68 19.80 31.75
N SER A 199 -31.06 19.89 32.94
CA SER A 199 -31.30 21.00 33.87
C SER A 199 -31.05 22.34 33.21
N VAL A 200 -32.01 23.27 33.31
CA VAL A 200 -31.97 24.62 32.69
C VAL A 200 -30.71 25.41 33.05
N ASN A 201 -30.10 25.14 34.21
CA ASN A 201 -28.85 25.78 34.62
C ASN A 201 -27.64 25.38 33.77
N ASN A 202 -27.72 24.23 33.10
CA ASN A 202 -26.65 23.65 32.28
C ASN A 202 -26.85 23.95 30.78
N TRP A 203 -27.92 24.65 30.41
CA TRP A 203 -28.15 25.07 29.03
C TRP A 203 -27.19 26.20 28.70
N GLU A 204 -26.33 26.00 27.71
CA GLU A 204 -25.46 27.06 27.23
C GLU A 204 -26.30 28.21 26.65
N ARG A 205 -26.02 29.44 27.04
CA ARG A 205 -26.80 30.61 26.63
C ARG A 205 -26.17 31.29 25.43
N VAL A 206 -27.01 31.79 24.52
CA VAL A 206 -26.58 32.51 23.31
C VAL A 206 -25.72 33.74 23.62
N ASN A 207 -25.88 34.34 24.80
CA ASN A 207 -25.07 35.47 25.24
C ASN A 207 -23.69 35.10 25.83
N GLY A 208 -23.33 33.80 25.86
CA GLY A 208 -22.05 33.30 26.35
C GLY A 208 -21.84 33.39 27.87
N SER A 209 -22.86 33.76 28.65
CA SER A 209 -22.68 34.00 30.09
C SER A 209 -22.30 32.77 30.93
N ASN A 210 -22.43 31.56 30.37
CA ASN A 210 -22.03 30.30 31.01
C ASN A 210 -21.22 29.35 30.10
N CYS A 211 -20.74 29.82 28.94
CA CYS A 211 -20.01 28.99 27.96
C CYS A 211 -18.80 28.26 28.56
N SER A 212 -18.12 28.85 29.56
CA SER A 212 -16.95 28.25 30.21
C SER A 212 -17.26 27.02 31.10
N SER A 213 -18.53 26.62 31.23
CA SER A 213 -18.99 25.58 32.17
C SER A 213 -20.20 24.77 31.70
N ALA A 214 -20.82 25.18 30.59
CA ALA A 214 -21.93 24.48 29.96
C ALA A 214 -21.45 23.91 28.62
N ALA A 215 -22.18 22.92 28.10
CA ALA A 215 -21.84 22.28 26.82
C ALA A 215 -20.38 21.79 26.76
N ASP A 216 -19.68 22.07 25.66
CA ASP A 216 -18.29 21.69 25.43
C ASP A 216 -17.27 22.57 26.19
N GLY A 217 -17.71 23.62 26.87
CA GLY A 217 -16.86 24.52 27.66
C GLY A 217 -16.13 25.60 26.84
N PHE A 218 -16.24 25.57 25.51
CA PHE A 218 -15.65 26.54 24.59
C PHE A 218 -16.61 27.73 24.42
N CYS A 219 -16.07 28.93 24.31
CA CYS A 219 -16.87 30.16 24.25
C CYS A 219 -17.01 30.73 22.84
N ASP A 220 -16.33 30.12 21.87
CA ASP A 220 -16.43 30.41 20.44
C ASP A 220 -17.13 29.30 19.64
N THR A 221 -17.63 28.29 20.34
CA THR A 221 -18.68 27.37 19.89
C THR A 221 -20.02 27.93 20.39
N PRO A 222 -21.00 28.19 19.52
CA PRO A 222 -22.32 28.62 19.97
C PRO A 222 -23.11 27.43 20.55
N PRO A 223 -24.20 27.70 21.31
CA PRO A 223 -25.04 26.64 21.86
C PRO A 223 -25.50 25.62 20.82
N ASP A 224 -25.41 24.34 21.19
CA ASP A 224 -25.91 23.22 20.42
C ASP A 224 -26.75 22.31 21.34
N TYR A 225 -28.05 22.19 21.06
CA TYR A 225 -28.97 21.35 21.84
C TYR A 225 -29.44 20.13 21.05
N GLU A 226 -28.86 19.88 19.86
CA GLU A 226 -29.22 18.77 18.99
C GLU A 226 -28.18 17.65 19.09
N SER A 227 -28.49 16.62 19.87
CA SER A 227 -27.64 15.42 19.99
C SER A 227 -27.92 14.36 18.93
N GLY A 228 -28.90 14.57 18.04
CA GLY A 228 -29.21 13.71 16.92
C GLY A 228 -28.61 14.25 15.61
N ARG A 229 -28.62 13.42 14.55
CA ARG A 229 -28.14 13.87 13.24
C ARG A 229 -29.11 14.87 12.61
N TRP A 230 -28.58 15.96 12.03
CA TRP A 230 -29.42 16.99 11.42
C TRP A 230 -28.87 17.54 10.09
N ALA A 231 -29.77 18.13 9.27
CA ALA A 231 -29.46 18.60 7.93
C ALA A 231 -28.94 20.05 7.92
N CYS A 232 -28.02 20.36 7.01
CA CYS A 232 -27.35 21.67 6.96
C CYS A 232 -28.28 22.89 6.85
N SER A 233 -29.38 22.76 6.09
CA SER A 233 -30.30 23.88 5.90
C SER A 233 -31.73 23.43 5.53
N PRO A 234 -32.77 23.92 6.24
CA PRO A 234 -32.66 24.67 7.49
C PRO A 234 -32.19 23.74 8.62
N GLY A 235 -31.28 24.22 9.47
CA GLY A 235 -30.94 23.53 10.72
C GLY A 235 -32.09 23.60 11.74
N PRO A 236 -32.00 22.83 12.84
CA PRO A 236 -32.98 22.89 13.92
C PRO A 236 -32.93 24.25 14.63
N THR A 237 -34.08 24.73 15.11
CA THR A 237 -34.20 25.99 15.84
C THR A 237 -34.55 25.72 17.29
N PHE A 238 -33.81 26.32 18.21
CA PHE A 238 -34.01 26.21 19.64
C PHE A 238 -34.11 27.60 20.27
N ALA A 239 -34.58 27.65 21.52
CA ALA A 239 -34.54 28.87 22.34
C ALA A 239 -33.74 28.60 23.60
N ASP A 240 -32.83 29.51 23.95
CA ASP A 240 -32.10 29.44 25.22
C ASP A 240 -33.04 29.71 26.42
N PRO A 241 -32.59 29.54 27.67
CA PRO A 241 -33.42 29.82 28.85
C PRO A 241 -33.92 31.28 28.98
N ASN A 242 -33.34 32.22 28.22
CA ASN A 242 -33.77 33.62 28.16
C ASN A 242 -34.77 33.88 27.02
N GLY A 243 -35.13 32.85 26.24
CA GLY A 243 -36.03 32.94 25.10
C GLY A 243 -35.35 33.52 23.84
N VAL A 244 -34.03 33.43 23.74
CA VAL A 244 -33.29 33.85 22.53
C VAL A 244 -33.21 32.66 21.57
N ASP A 245 -33.81 32.82 20.40
CA ASP A 245 -33.78 31.80 19.35
C ASP A 245 -32.38 31.69 18.71
N PHE A 246 -31.96 30.47 18.39
CA PHE A 246 -30.71 30.18 17.69
C PHE A 246 -30.81 28.89 16.85
N ILE A 247 -29.84 28.73 15.94
CA ILE A 247 -29.60 27.50 15.17
C ILE A 247 -28.17 27.06 15.50
N PRO A 248 -27.92 25.79 15.85
CA PRO A 248 -26.56 25.29 16.08
C PRO A 248 -25.67 25.49 14.86
N ASP A 249 -24.36 25.64 15.08
CA ASP A 249 -23.43 25.87 13.98
C ASP A 249 -23.10 24.56 13.24
N ALA A 250 -23.62 24.43 12.02
CA ALA A 250 -23.45 23.24 11.19
C ALA A 250 -22.00 23.00 10.74
N THR A 251 -21.13 24.00 10.86
CA THR A 251 -19.77 23.96 10.31
C THR A 251 -18.75 23.28 11.22
N LEU A 252 -19.09 23.06 12.48
CA LEU A 252 -18.20 22.48 13.48
C LEU A 252 -18.11 20.96 13.30
N PHE A 253 -16.89 20.43 13.16
CA PHE A 253 -16.65 18.98 13.07
C PHE A 253 -17.19 18.22 14.29
N MET A 254 -17.22 18.83 15.48
CA MET A 254 -17.70 18.20 16.72
C MET A 254 -19.22 18.28 16.93
N SER A 255 -19.98 18.77 15.95
CA SER A 255 -21.46 18.69 15.93
C SER A 255 -21.93 17.45 15.15
N TYR A 256 -23.23 17.14 15.24
CA TYR A 256 -23.90 16.09 14.46
C TYR A 256 -24.65 16.65 13.24
N SER A 257 -24.22 17.79 12.72
CA SER A 257 -24.63 18.25 11.39
C SER A 257 -24.22 17.24 10.30
N SER A 258 -24.75 17.40 9.10
CA SER A 258 -24.38 16.54 7.97
C SER A 258 -22.94 16.80 7.52
N ASP A 259 -22.19 15.77 7.09
CA ASP A 259 -20.76 15.86 6.76
C ASP A 259 -20.48 17.00 5.75
N ASN A 260 -21.39 17.18 4.77
CA ASN A 260 -21.27 18.18 3.72
C ASN A 260 -21.42 19.65 4.17
N CYS A 261 -21.70 19.93 5.45
CA CYS A 261 -21.60 21.28 6.02
C CYS A 261 -20.47 21.44 7.03
N GLN A 262 -19.85 20.37 7.51
CA GLN A 262 -18.75 20.45 8.47
C GLN A 262 -17.45 20.80 7.74
N ASN A 263 -16.69 21.76 8.28
CA ASN A 263 -15.44 22.20 7.64
C ASN A 263 -14.45 22.90 8.59
N ARG A 264 -14.70 22.95 9.91
CA ARG A 264 -13.80 23.63 10.84
C ARG A 264 -13.88 23.14 12.28
N PHE A 265 -12.79 23.35 12.99
CA PHE A 265 -12.78 23.49 14.45
C PHE A 265 -12.86 24.98 14.83
N SER A 266 -13.42 25.32 15.99
CA SER A 266 -13.36 26.69 16.53
C SER A 266 -11.93 27.10 16.91
N LEU A 267 -11.64 28.38 17.10
CA LEU A 267 -10.28 28.83 17.45
C LEU A 267 -9.85 28.32 18.83
N GLU A 268 -10.75 28.27 19.81
CA GLU A 268 -10.43 27.67 21.11
C GLU A 268 -10.28 26.15 21.02
N GLN A 269 -11.07 25.46 20.18
CA GLN A 269 -10.87 24.03 19.92
C GLN A 269 -9.49 23.78 19.29
N GLN A 270 -9.09 24.57 18.30
CA GLN A 270 -7.75 24.48 17.68
C GLN A 270 -6.64 24.68 18.71
N ALA A 271 -6.74 25.72 19.54
CA ALA A 271 -5.76 25.98 20.60
C ALA A 271 -5.69 24.83 21.62
N TYR A 272 -6.84 24.25 21.95
CA TYR A 272 -6.93 23.13 22.87
C TYR A 272 -6.32 21.85 22.32
N VAL A 273 -6.55 21.55 21.03
CA VAL A 273 -5.88 20.43 20.35
C VAL A 273 -4.36 20.60 20.39
N SER A 274 -3.85 21.80 20.06
CA SER A 274 -2.40 22.07 20.14
C SER A 274 -1.86 21.86 21.55
N TYR A 275 -2.55 22.37 22.57
CA TYR A 275 -2.19 22.18 23.98
C TYR A 275 -2.21 20.70 24.40
N MET A 276 -3.23 19.95 24.00
CA MET A 276 -3.32 18.53 24.26
C MET A 276 -2.17 17.76 23.61
N LEU A 277 -1.77 18.15 22.41
CA LEU A 277 -0.63 17.56 21.70
C LEU A 277 0.71 17.89 22.38
N THR A 278 0.95 19.13 22.80
CA THR A 278 2.24 19.56 23.38
C THR A 278 2.41 19.17 24.85
N ASP A 279 1.35 19.21 25.64
CA ASP A 279 1.45 19.10 27.10
C ASP A 279 0.98 17.72 27.62
N PHE A 280 0.06 17.06 26.91
CA PHE A 280 -0.48 15.75 27.34
C PHE A 280 -0.07 14.59 26.44
N ARG A 281 0.15 14.84 25.14
CA ARG A 281 0.60 13.83 24.18
C ARG A 281 1.93 14.16 23.49
N PRO A 282 2.95 14.72 24.18
CA PRO A 282 4.21 15.08 23.53
C PRO A 282 4.96 13.87 22.95
N TYR A 283 4.62 12.66 23.39
CA TYR A 283 5.18 11.41 22.85
C TYR A 283 4.89 11.22 21.35
N LEU A 284 3.84 11.85 20.81
CA LEU A 284 3.52 11.84 19.38
C LEU A 284 4.49 12.69 18.55
N LEU A 285 5.23 13.60 19.18
CA LEU A 285 6.14 14.55 18.52
C LEU A 285 7.62 14.11 18.57
N ASN A 286 7.89 12.92 19.13
CA ASN A 286 9.25 12.43 19.35
C ASN A 286 9.83 11.61 18.18
N TRP A 287 9.11 11.54 17.05
CA TRP A 287 9.54 10.79 15.89
C TRP A 287 10.45 11.62 14.98
N GLN A 288 11.31 10.92 14.24
CA GLN A 288 11.95 11.55 13.09
C GLN A 288 10.87 11.85 12.06
N ILE A 289 10.72 13.12 11.73
CA ILE A 289 9.73 13.60 10.77
C ILE A 289 10.09 12.99 9.40
N PRO A 290 9.19 12.21 8.77
CA PRO A 290 9.42 11.70 7.42
C PRO A 290 9.46 12.84 6.41
N ASP A 291 9.93 12.56 5.20
CA ASP A 291 9.78 13.53 4.12
C ASP A 291 8.29 13.75 3.83
N THR A 292 7.83 14.95 4.16
CA THR A 292 6.44 15.41 4.02
C THR A 292 6.29 16.37 2.84
N THR A 293 7.32 16.47 1.99
CA THR A 293 7.29 17.38 0.85
C THR A 293 6.17 17.01 -0.13
N SER A 294 5.46 18.03 -0.58
CA SER A 294 4.40 17.86 -1.56
C SER A 294 4.98 17.42 -2.90
N PHE A 295 4.42 16.38 -3.48
CA PHE A 295 4.81 15.91 -4.80
C PHE A 295 4.15 16.72 -5.92
N THR A 296 4.83 16.83 -7.05
CA THR A 296 4.22 17.27 -8.31
C THR A 296 4.11 16.06 -9.23
N ALA A 297 2.89 15.66 -9.55
CA ALA A 297 2.67 14.57 -10.49
C ALA A 297 3.06 15.00 -11.92
N THR A 298 3.60 14.05 -12.66
CA THR A 298 4.04 14.23 -14.04
C THR A 298 3.20 13.35 -14.97
N ASN A 299 2.96 13.83 -16.18
CA ASN A 299 2.27 13.04 -17.19
C ASN A 299 3.07 11.80 -17.61
N GLY A 300 2.36 10.85 -18.18
CA GLY A 300 2.87 9.59 -18.69
C GLY A 300 3.90 9.75 -19.80
N VAL A 301 4.73 8.72 -19.90
CA VAL A 301 5.71 8.53 -20.98
C VAL A 301 5.08 7.74 -22.13
N TYR A 302 4.32 6.68 -21.82
CA TYR A 302 3.69 5.84 -22.82
C TYR A 302 2.34 5.26 -22.33
N PRO A 303 1.31 5.17 -23.20
CA PRO A 303 1.22 5.79 -24.51
C PRO A 303 1.43 7.30 -24.46
N VAL A 304 2.00 7.86 -25.53
CA VAL A 304 2.18 9.31 -25.61
C VAL A 304 0.81 9.99 -25.61
N ASP A 305 0.71 11.18 -25.02
CA ASP A 305 -0.57 11.86 -24.94
C ASP A 305 -1.18 12.12 -26.34
N ASN A 306 -2.45 11.78 -26.48
CA ASN A 306 -3.24 11.74 -27.71
C ASN A 306 -2.76 10.74 -28.78
N ASP A 307 -2.07 9.67 -28.40
CA ASP A 307 -1.81 8.54 -29.31
C ASP A 307 -3.14 7.94 -29.79
N ASP A 308 -3.32 7.86 -31.11
CA ASP A 308 -4.56 7.38 -31.73
C ASP A 308 -4.48 5.94 -32.25
N GLN A 309 -3.34 5.28 -32.06
CA GLN A 309 -2.99 3.97 -32.63
C GLN A 309 -2.31 3.07 -31.59
N VAL A 310 -2.99 2.82 -30.48
CA VAL A 310 -2.50 1.95 -29.41
C VAL A 310 -3.10 0.55 -29.51
N ASN A 311 -2.35 -0.47 -29.14
CA ASN A 311 -2.86 -1.84 -29.09
C ASN A 311 -3.86 -2.03 -27.94
N THR A 312 -4.67 -3.08 -27.99
CA THR A 312 -5.62 -3.41 -26.91
C THR A 312 -4.95 -4.01 -25.68
N ASP A 313 -3.73 -4.52 -25.85
CA ASP A 313 -2.78 -4.85 -24.80
C ASP A 313 -1.67 -3.80 -24.79
N VAL A 314 -1.56 -3.03 -23.70
CA VAL A 314 -0.68 -1.87 -23.58
C VAL A 314 -0.11 -1.76 -22.17
N THR A 315 1.19 -1.48 -22.07
CA THR A 315 1.82 -1.12 -20.79
C THR A 315 1.83 0.39 -20.63
N LEU A 316 1.13 0.92 -19.63
CA LEU A 316 1.23 2.32 -19.24
C LEU A 316 2.57 2.56 -18.54
N VAL A 317 3.25 3.67 -18.83
CA VAL A 317 4.56 4.01 -18.26
C VAL A 317 4.59 5.49 -17.91
N TRP A 318 5.05 5.85 -16.71
CA TRP A 318 5.20 7.23 -16.24
C TRP A 318 6.59 7.42 -15.60
N PRO A 319 7.10 8.66 -15.42
CA PRO A 319 8.42 8.83 -14.85
C PRO A 319 8.39 8.71 -13.32
N THR A 320 9.52 8.32 -12.73
CA THR A 320 9.71 8.32 -11.27
C THR A 320 9.64 9.75 -10.73
N VAL A 321 8.89 9.94 -9.64
CA VAL A 321 8.87 11.15 -8.82
C VAL A 321 9.76 10.90 -7.59
N ASP A 322 10.71 11.79 -7.35
CA ASP A 322 11.65 11.67 -6.23
C ASP A 322 10.90 11.66 -4.89
N GLY A 323 11.26 10.75 -4.00
CA GLY A 323 10.59 10.53 -2.70
C GLY A 323 9.23 9.82 -2.75
N ALA A 324 8.66 9.54 -3.92
CA ALA A 324 7.44 8.74 -4.03
C ALA A 324 7.74 7.25 -3.84
N GLU A 325 6.96 6.59 -2.98
CA GLU A 325 7.10 5.14 -2.69
C GLU A 325 6.16 4.30 -3.55
N SER A 326 5.08 4.91 -4.06
CA SER A 326 4.09 4.25 -4.91
C SER A 326 3.26 5.27 -5.70
N TYR A 327 2.42 4.78 -6.61
CA TYR A 327 1.54 5.58 -7.44
C TYR A 327 0.12 5.01 -7.43
N LEU A 328 -0.87 5.88 -7.22
CA LEU A 328 -2.27 5.54 -7.49
C LEU A 328 -2.56 5.80 -8.96
N LEU A 329 -2.77 4.74 -9.73
CA LEU A 329 -3.11 4.76 -11.14
C LEU A 329 -4.63 4.70 -11.30
N GLN A 330 -5.19 5.62 -12.09
CA GLN A 330 -6.59 5.57 -12.52
C GLN A 330 -6.69 5.45 -14.04
N VAL A 331 -7.62 4.61 -14.53
CA VAL A 331 -7.94 4.48 -15.96
C VAL A 331 -9.45 4.53 -16.18
N THR A 332 -9.88 5.29 -17.17
CA THR A 332 -11.29 5.50 -17.49
C THR A 332 -11.52 5.67 -18.99
N THR A 333 -12.74 5.42 -19.46
CA THR A 333 -13.20 5.77 -20.80
C THR A 333 -14.06 7.04 -20.81
N THR A 334 -14.40 7.56 -19.63
CA THR A 334 -15.34 8.70 -19.49
C THR A 334 -14.75 9.80 -18.62
N ASN A 335 -14.77 9.62 -17.31
CA ASN A 335 -14.33 10.57 -16.30
C ASN A 335 -13.69 9.83 -15.11
N PHE A 336 -12.88 10.55 -14.34
CA PHE A 336 -12.16 9.99 -13.20
C PHE A 336 -12.95 9.97 -11.89
N PHE A 337 -14.25 10.33 -11.88
CA PHE A 337 -15.11 10.12 -10.70
C PHE A 337 -15.53 8.66 -10.56
N SER A 338 -15.49 7.89 -11.65
CA SER A 338 -15.77 6.45 -11.66
C SER A 338 -14.84 5.78 -12.68
N PRO A 339 -13.53 5.68 -12.37
CA PRO A 339 -12.61 4.95 -13.21
C PRO A 339 -12.99 3.45 -13.20
N PHE A 340 -12.73 2.74 -14.30
CA PHE A 340 -12.94 1.29 -14.32
C PHE A 340 -11.75 0.54 -13.72
N LEU A 341 -10.60 1.21 -13.60
CA LEU A 341 -9.42 0.73 -12.90
C LEU A 341 -8.91 1.83 -11.98
N GLU A 342 -8.70 1.47 -10.72
CA GLU A 342 -8.00 2.27 -9.72
C GLU A 342 -7.13 1.32 -8.91
N VAL A 343 -5.82 1.54 -8.89
CA VAL A 343 -4.87 0.59 -8.30
C VAL A 343 -3.58 1.27 -7.84
N MET A 344 -3.03 0.79 -6.73
CA MET A 344 -1.70 1.17 -6.24
C MET A 344 -0.61 0.38 -6.97
N VAL A 345 0.43 1.07 -7.42
CA VAL A 345 1.55 0.51 -8.16
C VAL A 345 2.85 1.00 -7.53
N GLU A 346 3.73 0.08 -7.12
CA GLU A 346 5.06 0.42 -6.56
C GLU A 346 6.10 0.70 -7.65
N ASP A 347 5.83 0.24 -8.87
CA ASP A 347 6.63 0.52 -10.05
C ASP A 347 6.10 1.74 -10.82
N THR A 348 6.78 2.08 -11.91
CA THR A 348 6.49 3.16 -12.84
C THR A 348 5.81 2.69 -14.12
N SER A 349 5.30 1.45 -14.12
CA SER A 349 4.59 0.87 -15.24
C SER A 349 3.45 -0.05 -14.82
N TYR A 350 2.45 -0.19 -15.69
CA TYR A 350 1.30 -1.08 -15.46
C TYR A 350 0.75 -1.66 -16.76
N ALA A 351 0.68 -2.99 -16.87
CA ALA A 351 0.14 -3.67 -18.04
C ALA A 351 -1.40 -3.72 -18.03
N LEU A 352 -2.01 -3.15 -19.07
CA LEU A 352 -3.42 -3.27 -19.39
C LEU A 352 -3.61 -4.26 -20.54
N SER A 353 -4.66 -5.07 -20.46
CA SER A 353 -4.99 -6.03 -21.50
C SER A 353 -6.49 -6.06 -21.78
N ASN A 354 -6.87 -6.61 -22.93
CA ASN A 354 -8.27 -6.77 -23.35
C ASN A 354 -9.05 -5.44 -23.42
N LEU A 355 -8.40 -4.35 -23.81
CA LEU A 355 -9.08 -3.08 -24.06
C LEU A 355 -9.99 -3.20 -25.31
N ASN A 356 -11.06 -2.41 -25.36
CA ASN A 356 -11.94 -2.40 -26.52
C ASN A 356 -11.26 -1.69 -27.69
N LEU A 357 -11.40 -2.22 -28.90
CA LEU A 357 -10.96 -1.55 -30.13
C LEU A 357 -11.63 -0.18 -30.34
N LEU A 358 -10.98 0.71 -31.08
CA LEU A 358 -11.49 2.02 -31.48
C LEU A 358 -11.98 2.91 -30.32
N THR A 359 -11.49 2.66 -29.09
CA THR A 359 -12.00 3.25 -27.85
C THR A 359 -10.96 4.18 -27.25
N THR A 360 -11.40 5.37 -26.82
CA THR A 360 -10.55 6.34 -26.14
C THR A 360 -10.49 6.05 -24.65
N TYR A 361 -9.28 5.95 -24.14
CA TYR A 361 -8.95 5.78 -22.74
C TYR A 361 -8.25 7.04 -22.23
N ARG A 362 -8.48 7.33 -20.95
CA ARG A 362 -7.82 8.39 -20.19
C ARG A 362 -7.21 7.75 -18.97
N TRP A 363 -5.99 8.12 -18.65
CA TRP A 363 -5.32 7.61 -17.47
C TRP A 363 -4.51 8.71 -16.80
N ARG A 364 -4.26 8.56 -15.51
CA ARG A 364 -3.46 9.50 -14.72
C ARG A 364 -2.89 8.81 -13.51
N THR A 365 -1.81 9.36 -12.97
CA THR A 365 -1.14 8.83 -11.79
C THR A 365 -1.04 9.90 -10.72
N LYS A 366 -1.00 9.44 -9.48
CA LYS A 366 -0.78 10.28 -8.30
C LYS A 366 0.38 9.66 -7.50
N PRO A 367 1.52 10.34 -7.34
CA PRO A 367 2.63 9.86 -6.50
C PRO A 367 2.23 9.92 -5.03
N ILE A 368 2.59 8.89 -4.27
CA ILE A 368 2.22 8.73 -2.86
C ILE A 368 3.44 8.23 -2.08
N SER A 369 3.61 8.77 -0.88
CA SER A 369 4.45 8.19 0.17
C SER A 369 3.67 8.11 1.46
N PHE A 370 4.16 7.33 2.43
CA PHE A 370 3.64 7.35 3.79
C PHE A 370 3.76 8.72 4.48
N GLY A 371 4.71 9.56 4.06
CA GLY A 371 4.87 10.93 4.55
C GLY A 371 3.87 11.92 3.95
N TYR A 372 3.37 11.68 2.72
CA TYR A 372 2.48 12.59 2.02
C TYR A 372 1.54 11.88 1.03
N THR A 373 0.25 11.80 1.38
CA THR A 373 -0.79 11.18 0.52
C THR A 373 -1.65 12.20 -0.24
N CYS A 374 -1.45 13.50 -0.01
CA CYS A 374 -2.29 14.56 -0.58
C CYS A 374 -1.85 15.09 -1.94
N SER A 375 -0.98 14.36 -2.64
CA SER A 375 -0.50 14.79 -3.95
C SER A 375 -1.65 14.99 -4.95
N PRO A 376 -1.55 15.98 -5.84
CA PRO A 376 -2.45 16.06 -6.98
C PRO A 376 -2.20 14.87 -7.91
N TYR A 377 -3.23 14.49 -8.69
CA TYR A 377 -3.01 13.66 -9.87
C TYR A 377 -2.27 14.44 -10.95
N SER A 378 -1.63 13.73 -11.88
CA SER A 378 -1.18 14.31 -13.14
C SER A 378 -2.37 14.86 -13.94
N ASP A 379 -2.10 15.73 -14.92
CA ASP A 379 -3.14 16.31 -15.79
C ASP A 379 -3.92 15.22 -16.54
N GLY A 380 -3.27 14.07 -16.73
CA GLY A 380 -3.81 12.86 -17.32
C GLY A 380 -3.58 12.80 -18.82
N ASP A 381 -3.26 11.60 -19.28
CA ASP A 381 -2.94 11.30 -20.67
C ASP A 381 -4.12 10.59 -21.33
N VAL A 382 -4.26 10.83 -22.63
CA VAL A 382 -5.31 10.25 -23.46
C VAL A 382 -4.68 9.36 -24.50
N PHE A 383 -5.24 8.18 -24.72
CA PHE A 383 -4.90 7.38 -25.88
C PHE A 383 -6.14 6.73 -26.47
N ARG A 384 -6.05 6.25 -27.70
CA ARG A 384 -7.12 5.53 -28.36
C ARG A 384 -6.58 4.24 -28.94
N THR A 385 -7.30 3.16 -28.69
CA THR A 385 -6.97 1.86 -29.26
C THR A 385 -7.26 1.84 -30.77
N ALA A 386 -6.42 1.13 -31.52
CA ALA A 386 -6.50 1.04 -32.97
C ALA A 386 -7.76 0.29 -33.44
N GLY A 387 -7.95 0.25 -34.77
CA GLY A 387 -9.06 -0.47 -35.41
C GLY A 387 -8.87 -1.98 -35.53
N TYR A 388 -7.76 -2.48 -35.00
CA TYR A 388 -7.36 -3.87 -35.03
C TYR A 388 -6.34 -4.15 -33.95
N GLU A 389 -6.10 -5.43 -33.69
CA GLU A 389 -5.09 -5.86 -32.74
C GLU A 389 -3.95 -6.50 -33.50
N ALA A 390 -2.76 -6.33 -32.96
CA ALA A 390 -1.58 -7.03 -33.39
C ALA A 390 -0.98 -7.70 -32.15
N THR A 391 -0.97 -9.02 -32.10
CA THR A 391 -0.37 -9.77 -31.00
C THR A 391 1.01 -10.21 -31.43
N LEU A 392 1.99 -9.99 -30.57
CA LEU A 392 3.38 -10.34 -30.80
C LEU A 392 3.69 -11.68 -30.12
N ASP A 393 4.10 -12.65 -30.92
CA ASP A 393 4.55 -13.97 -30.48
C ASP A 393 6.07 -14.04 -30.60
N LEU A 394 6.76 -14.27 -29.49
CA LEU A 394 8.22 -14.27 -29.41
C LEU A 394 8.76 -15.66 -29.09
N THR A 395 9.83 -16.03 -29.80
CA THR A 395 10.69 -17.17 -29.49
C THR A 395 12.06 -16.62 -29.13
N SER A 396 12.50 -16.82 -27.88
CA SER A 396 13.83 -16.42 -27.45
C SER A 396 14.92 -17.10 -28.28
N PRO A 397 15.98 -16.38 -28.67
CA PRO A 397 17.17 -16.99 -29.27
C PRO A 397 17.92 -17.87 -28.26
N SER A 398 18.67 -18.85 -28.73
CA SER A 398 19.69 -19.54 -27.92
C SER A 398 20.71 -18.55 -27.37
N CYS A 399 21.35 -18.89 -26.25
CA CYS A 399 22.25 -18.01 -25.48
C CYS A 399 23.41 -17.38 -26.28
N VAL A 400 23.95 -18.04 -27.31
CA VAL A 400 24.89 -17.44 -28.29
C VAL A 400 24.38 -17.53 -29.73
N GLY A 401 23.09 -17.84 -29.89
CA GLY A 401 22.40 -17.98 -31.15
C GLY A 401 21.81 -16.68 -31.65
N SER A 402 21.54 -16.68 -32.95
CA SER A 402 20.64 -15.73 -33.59
C SER A 402 19.53 -16.54 -34.23
N ASP A 403 18.83 -17.36 -33.46
CA ASP A 403 17.75 -18.25 -33.90
C ASP A 403 16.42 -17.90 -33.24
N GLY A 404 16.37 -16.74 -32.56
CA GLY A 404 15.14 -16.16 -32.06
C GLY A 404 14.20 -15.79 -33.20
N GLU A 405 12.93 -15.79 -32.89
CA GLU A 405 11.86 -15.47 -33.83
C GLU A 405 10.89 -14.47 -33.21
N ALA A 406 10.35 -13.60 -34.04
CA ALA A 406 9.21 -12.77 -33.69
C ALA A 406 8.18 -12.89 -34.79
N SER A 407 6.92 -13.09 -34.41
CA SER A 407 5.81 -13.10 -35.35
C SER A 407 4.66 -12.27 -34.82
N ILE A 408 3.86 -11.75 -35.75
CA ILE A 408 2.70 -10.94 -35.46
C ILE A 408 1.50 -11.68 -36.01
N THR A 409 0.52 -11.86 -35.14
CA THR A 409 -0.84 -12.24 -35.54
C THR A 409 -1.72 -11.01 -35.45
N THR A 410 -2.59 -10.80 -36.44
CA THR A 410 -3.49 -9.63 -36.45
C THR A 410 -4.94 -10.07 -36.46
N SER A 411 -5.77 -9.45 -35.63
CA SER A 411 -7.22 -9.65 -35.62
C SER A 411 -7.94 -8.51 -36.36
N GLY A 412 -9.23 -8.65 -36.70
CA GLY A 412 -10.04 -7.52 -37.20
C GLY A 412 -10.09 -7.27 -38.73
N GLY A 413 -9.51 -8.14 -39.58
CA GLY A 413 -9.74 -8.20 -41.04
C GLY A 413 -9.04 -7.11 -41.89
N GLY A 414 -8.60 -7.45 -43.11
CA GLY A 414 -7.90 -6.55 -44.02
C GLY A 414 -6.45 -6.98 -44.28
N SER A 415 -5.81 -6.40 -45.30
CA SER A 415 -4.40 -6.67 -45.59
C SER A 415 -3.52 -5.82 -44.70
N VAL A 416 -2.67 -6.45 -43.88
CA VAL A 416 -1.68 -5.78 -43.04
C VAL A 416 -0.30 -6.03 -43.64
N ILE A 417 0.51 -4.98 -43.73
CA ILE A 417 1.92 -5.02 -44.11
C ILE A 417 2.72 -4.87 -42.83
N PHE A 418 3.81 -5.61 -42.70
CA PHE A 418 4.65 -5.54 -41.51
C PHE A 418 5.94 -4.78 -41.83
N ASN A 419 6.54 -4.16 -40.83
CA ASN A 419 7.89 -3.66 -40.90
C ASN A 419 8.59 -3.96 -39.58
N TRP A 420 9.87 -4.27 -39.66
CA TRP A 420 10.68 -4.67 -38.52
C TRP A 420 11.91 -3.80 -38.47
N SER A 421 12.30 -3.37 -37.28
CA SER A 421 13.55 -2.63 -37.05
C SER A 421 14.23 -3.09 -35.78
N ALA A 422 15.54 -2.88 -35.69
CA ALA A 422 16.35 -3.19 -34.51
C ALA A 422 17.16 -1.97 -34.09
N GLU A 423 17.44 -1.82 -32.80
CA GLU A 423 18.37 -0.77 -32.35
C GLU A 423 19.80 -1.00 -32.87
N ASN A 424 20.20 -2.27 -33.03
CA ASN A 424 21.50 -2.62 -33.61
C ASN A 424 21.50 -2.36 -35.14
N PRO A 425 22.32 -1.43 -35.66
CA PRO A 425 22.28 -1.06 -37.08
C PRO A 425 22.61 -2.18 -38.06
N ILE A 426 23.38 -3.19 -37.63
CA ILE A 426 23.73 -4.35 -38.46
C ILE A 426 22.51 -5.26 -38.61
N ILE A 427 21.80 -5.52 -37.51
CA ILE A 427 20.58 -6.33 -37.51
C ILE A 427 19.44 -5.58 -38.20
N ASP A 428 19.33 -4.27 -37.96
CA ASP A 428 18.35 -3.41 -38.62
C ASP A 428 18.49 -3.45 -40.14
N ALA A 429 19.72 -3.41 -40.67
CA ALA A 429 19.95 -3.56 -42.11
C ALA A 429 19.58 -4.96 -42.66
N GLN A 430 19.47 -5.98 -41.82
CA GLN A 430 19.08 -7.34 -42.21
C GLN A 430 17.56 -7.55 -42.19
N ILE A 431 16.88 -6.99 -41.18
CA ILE A 431 15.43 -7.18 -41.00
C ILE A 431 14.60 -6.02 -41.57
N GLY A 432 15.22 -4.85 -41.72
CA GLY A 432 14.62 -3.64 -42.27
C GLY A 432 14.14 -3.86 -43.70
N GLY A 433 12.83 -3.75 -43.90
CA GLY A 433 12.17 -3.99 -45.19
C GLY A 433 11.62 -5.40 -45.38
N ILE A 434 11.73 -6.29 -44.39
CA ILE A 434 10.93 -7.52 -44.35
C ILE A 434 9.46 -7.12 -44.13
N LEU A 435 8.58 -7.56 -45.04
CA LEU A 435 7.15 -7.23 -45.02
C LEU A 435 6.25 -8.40 -44.58
N THR A 436 6.84 -9.53 -44.20
CA THR A 436 6.13 -10.70 -43.70
C THR A 436 5.76 -10.53 -42.23
N ASN A 437 4.74 -11.27 -41.80
CA ASN A 437 4.27 -11.25 -40.42
C ASN A 437 5.21 -11.95 -39.44
N SER A 438 6.37 -12.43 -39.88
CA SER A 438 7.40 -12.96 -39.01
C SER A 438 8.79 -12.61 -39.52
N VAL A 439 9.71 -12.54 -38.58
CA VAL A 439 11.16 -12.47 -38.75
C VAL A 439 11.79 -13.55 -37.89
N SER A 440 12.84 -14.15 -38.41
CA SER A 440 13.61 -15.17 -37.71
C SER A 440 15.09 -14.86 -37.82
N ASN A 441 15.86 -15.64 -37.09
CA ASN A 441 17.28 -15.45 -36.91
C ASN A 441 17.66 -14.18 -36.12
N LEU A 442 16.84 -13.83 -35.13
CA LEU A 442 17.06 -12.68 -34.28
C LEU A 442 18.00 -13.05 -33.11
N PRO A 443 19.11 -12.33 -32.89
CA PRO A 443 19.88 -12.44 -31.64
C PRO A 443 19.18 -11.72 -30.48
N GLU A 444 19.77 -11.78 -29.29
CA GLU A 444 19.35 -10.95 -28.16
C GLU A 444 19.37 -9.46 -28.52
N GLY A 445 18.34 -8.71 -28.10
CA GLY A 445 18.33 -7.25 -28.25
C GLY A 445 16.94 -6.62 -28.32
N SER A 446 16.95 -5.30 -28.53
CA SER A 446 15.77 -4.46 -28.67
C SER A 446 15.32 -4.32 -30.12
N TYR A 447 14.02 -4.54 -30.35
CA TYR A 447 13.38 -4.55 -31.66
C TYR A 447 12.10 -3.71 -31.66
N THR A 448 11.62 -3.38 -32.85
CA THR A 448 10.31 -2.78 -33.05
C THR A 448 9.59 -3.45 -34.20
N ALA A 449 8.41 -3.95 -33.91
CA ALA A 449 7.45 -4.47 -34.87
C ALA A 449 6.45 -3.37 -35.24
N THR A 450 6.23 -3.15 -36.53
CA THR A 450 5.20 -2.22 -37.03
C THR A 450 4.21 -2.99 -37.89
N ALA A 451 2.95 -3.04 -37.48
CA ALA A 451 1.86 -3.58 -38.28
C ALA A 451 1.13 -2.42 -38.95
N ILE A 452 1.10 -2.36 -40.28
CA ILE A 452 0.57 -1.26 -41.09
C ILE A 452 -0.62 -1.74 -41.88
N ARG A 453 -1.84 -1.30 -41.53
CA ARG A 453 -3.01 -1.54 -42.38
C ARG A 453 -3.17 -0.45 -43.44
N ASN A 454 -2.97 0.81 -43.05
CA ASN A 454 -2.89 1.96 -43.96
C ASN A 454 -2.11 3.10 -43.28
N LEU A 455 -1.84 4.20 -44.00
CA LEU A 455 -1.03 5.33 -43.52
C LEU A 455 -1.56 6.00 -42.23
N THR A 456 -2.82 5.76 -41.87
CA THR A 456 -3.48 6.32 -40.68
C THR A 456 -3.86 5.24 -39.66
N ASP A 457 -3.52 3.98 -39.89
CA ASP A 457 -3.90 2.81 -39.07
C ASP A 457 -2.67 1.90 -39.00
N THR A 458 -1.73 2.26 -38.10
CA THR A 458 -0.40 1.66 -37.95
C THR A 458 -0.11 1.44 -36.47
N LEU A 459 0.08 0.18 -36.08
CA LEU A 459 0.46 -0.22 -34.72
C LEU A 459 1.97 -0.38 -34.63
N VAL A 460 2.58 0.24 -33.63
CA VAL A 460 4.01 0.11 -33.32
C VAL A 460 4.15 -0.64 -31.99
N MET A 461 4.95 -1.70 -31.98
CA MET A 461 5.12 -2.62 -30.85
C MET A 461 6.63 -2.80 -30.59
N PRO A 462 7.20 -2.08 -29.61
CA PRO A 462 8.56 -2.36 -29.15
C PRO A 462 8.61 -3.68 -28.39
N PHE A 463 9.70 -4.43 -28.53
CA PHE A 463 9.93 -5.67 -27.77
C PHE A 463 11.42 -5.94 -27.57
N TYR A 464 11.73 -6.76 -26.57
CA TYR A 464 13.08 -7.24 -26.30
C TYR A 464 13.10 -8.77 -26.42
N LEU A 465 14.11 -9.32 -27.10
CA LEU A 465 14.40 -10.75 -27.06
C LEU A 465 15.56 -10.96 -26.10
N GLU A 466 15.29 -11.71 -25.02
CA GLU A 466 16.30 -12.20 -24.11
C GLU A 466 16.79 -13.57 -24.59
N ALA A 467 18.11 -13.80 -24.58
CA ALA A 467 18.68 -15.07 -24.98
C ALA A 467 18.30 -16.16 -23.97
N GLY A 468 17.60 -17.18 -24.45
CA GLY A 468 17.22 -18.37 -23.71
C GLY A 468 18.45 -19.15 -23.24
N ASN A 469 18.37 -19.68 -22.02
CA ASN A 469 19.39 -20.56 -21.48
C ASN A 469 19.00 -22.02 -21.76
N ASP A 470 19.48 -22.56 -22.88
CA ASP A 470 19.16 -23.93 -23.31
C ASP A 470 19.79 -25.02 -22.42
N LEU A 471 20.65 -24.61 -21.46
CA LEU A 471 21.36 -25.50 -20.57
C LEU A 471 20.52 -25.83 -19.33
N GLN A 472 20.33 -27.12 -19.10
CA GLN A 472 19.73 -27.68 -17.89
C GLN A 472 20.79 -28.40 -17.08
N ILE A 473 20.81 -28.20 -15.75
CA ILE A 473 21.69 -28.92 -14.82
C ILE A 473 20.87 -29.81 -13.90
N THR A 474 21.21 -31.09 -13.84
CA THR A 474 20.73 -32.04 -12.82
C THR A 474 21.84 -32.33 -11.83
N ILE A 475 21.54 -32.29 -10.53
CA ILE A 475 22.53 -32.52 -9.47
C ILE A 475 22.14 -33.77 -8.68
N ILE A 476 23.03 -34.74 -8.63
CA ILE A 476 22.84 -36.05 -8.02
C ILE A 476 23.82 -36.19 -6.84
N PRO A 477 23.34 -36.12 -5.58
CA PRO A 477 24.09 -36.52 -4.41
C PRO A 477 24.44 -38.01 -4.42
N THR A 478 25.66 -38.31 -4.04
CA THR A 478 26.17 -39.64 -3.73
C THR A 478 26.58 -39.71 -2.25
N ALA A 479 27.11 -40.84 -1.79
CA ALA A 479 27.50 -41.02 -0.38
C ALA A 479 28.55 -40.01 0.11
N ASP A 480 29.38 -39.48 -0.80
CA ASP A 480 30.53 -38.61 -0.47
C ASP A 480 30.77 -37.44 -1.46
N SER A 481 29.98 -37.32 -2.53
CA SER A 481 30.14 -36.26 -3.56
C SER A 481 28.81 -35.81 -4.20
N LEU A 482 28.81 -34.66 -4.86
CA LEU A 482 27.74 -34.20 -5.76
C LEU A 482 28.18 -34.43 -7.21
N VAL A 483 27.35 -35.08 -8.01
CA VAL A 483 27.58 -35.27 -9.45
C VAL A 483 26.57 -34.42 -10.22
N ALA A 484 27.05 -33.50 -11.03
CA ALA A 484 26.22 -32.73 -11.96
C ALA A 484 26.24 -33.38 -13.34
N THR A 485 25.06 -33.49 -13.96
CA THR A 485 24.91 -33.77 -15.39
C THR A 485 24.21 -32.60 -16.06
N ALA A 486 24.59 -32.30 -17.29
CA ALA A 486 23.95 -31.25 -18.08
C ALA A 486 23.33 -31.83 -19.34
N SER A 487 22.28 -31.16 -19.80
CA SER A 487 21.55 -31.47 -21.03
C SER A 487 21.06 -30.18 -21.68
N GLY A 488 20.84 -30.21 -23.00
CA GLY A 488 20.58 -29.01 -23.78
C GLY A 488 21.87 -28.23 -24.07
N GLY A 489 21.82 -27.19 -24.90
CA GLY A 489 23.02 -26.52 -25.45
C GLY A 489 23.94 -27.45 -26.26
N ASP A 490 25.19 -27.02 -26.49
CA ASP A 490 26.17 -27.74 -27.32
C ASP A 490 27.21 -28.51 -26.49
N ALA A 491 27.12 -29.83 -26.44
CA ALA A 491 28.15 -30.67 -25.81
C ALA A 491 29.52 -30.55 -26.54
N PRO A 492 30.68 -30.65 -25.85
CA PRO A 492 30.86 -31.02 -24.44
C PRO A 492 30.56 -29.90 -23.42
N TYR A 493 30.15 -30.29 -22.22
CA TYR A 493 29.89 -29.38 -21.10
C TYR A 493 31.10 -29.24 -20.16
N TYR A 494 31.24 -28.05 -19.58
CA TYR A 494 32.26 -27.69 -18.61
C TYR A 494 31.57 -27.26 -17.32
N PHE A 495 31.87 -27.92 -16.20
CA PHE A 495 31.27 -27.59 -14.91
C PHE A 495 32.29 -26.85 -14.05
N ASN A 496 31.88 -25.71 -13.50
CA ASN A 496 32.67 -24.90 -12.59
C ASN A 496 31.93 -24.80 -11.26
N TRP A 497 32.53 -25.35 -10.20
CA TRP A 497 31.99 -25.28 -8.85
C TRP A 497 32.66 -24.13 -8.09
N ASN A 498 31.98 -23.61 -7.06
CA ASN A 498 32.47 -22.49 -6.27
C ASN A 498 33.76 -22.75 -5.45
N ASP A 499 34.26 -23.99 -5.39
CA ASP A 499 35.52 -24.37 -4.73
C ASP A 499 36.70 -24.60 -5.71
N GLY A 500 36.47 -24.50 -7.03
CA GLY A 500 37.49 -24.60 -8.08
C GLY A 500 37.00 -25.35 -9.33
N LEU A 501 37.76 -25.23 -10.43
CA LEU A 501 37.45 -25.85 -11.73
C LEU A 501 37.64 -27.38 -11.68
N ASP A 502 36.57 -28.15 -11.94
CA ASP A 502 36.64 -29.61 -12.19
C ASP A 502 36.59 -29.89 -13.70
N TYR A 503 37.67 -30.46 -14.24
CA TYR A 503 37.74 -30.79 -15.66
C TYR A 503 37.15 -32.18 -15.94
N GLY A 504 35.85 -32.22 -16.19
CA GLY A 504 35.22 -33.23 -17.06
C GLY A 504 34.31 -34.27 -16.41
N THR A 505 34.26 -34.38 -15.09
CA THR A 505 33.37 -35.37 -14.41
C THR A 505 32.13 -34.76 -13.77
N GLY A 506 32.03 -33.42 -13.71
CA GLY A 506 30.93 -32.72 -13.02
C GLY A 506 30.85 -33.05 -11.53
N THR A 507 31.93 -33.54 -10.92
CA THR A 507 31.90 -34.16 -9.60
C THR A 507 32.59 -33.26 -8.57
N ALA A 508 31.85 -32.76 -7.58
CA ALA A 508 32.38 -31.93 -6.49
C ALA A 508 32.31 -32.65 -5.14
N ARG A 509 33.22 -32.31 -4.22
CA ARG A 509 33.16 -32.81 -2.84
C ARG A 509 32.00 -32.13 -2.10
N LEU A 510 31.25 -32.88 -1.29
CA LEU A 510 30.13 -32.35 -0.50
C LEU A 510 30.62 -31.25 0.45
N ARG A 511 30.19 -30.01 0.23
CA ARG A 511 30.43 -28.89 1.14
C ARG A 511 29.14 -28.47 1.82
N ILE A 512 29.13 -28.50 3.15
CA ILE A 512 28.03 -27.97 3.96
C ILE A 512 27.91 -26.47 3.69
N GLY A 513 26.73 -26.01 3.28
CA GLY A 513 26.46 -24.61 2.95
C GLY A 513 26.03 -24.36 1.51
N ILE A 514 26.18 -23.12 1.06
CA ILE A 514 25.86 -22.69 -0.31
C ILE A 514 26.88 -23.30 -1.29
N ASN A 515 26.36 -24.06 -2.26
CA ASN A 515 27.09 -24.59 -3.40
C ASN A 515 26.57 -23.89 -4.65
N THR A 516 27.49 -23.36 -5.45
CA THR A 516 27.15 -22.78 -6.75
C THR A 516 27.87 -23.60 -7.81
N ILE A 517 27.11 -23.99 -8.83
CA ILE A 517 27.64 -24.62 -10.03
C ILE A 517 27.28 -23.74 -11.22
N SER A 518 28.27 -23.47 -12.04
CA SER A 518 28.10 -22.94 -13.39
C SER A 518 28.41 -24.04 -14.38
N VAL A 519 27.47 -24.39 -15.25
CA VAL A 519 27.78 -25.19 -16.43
C VAL A 519 27.97 -24.24 -17.61
N PHE A 520 28.99 -24.54 -18.42
CA PHE A 520 29.20 -23.96 -19.72
C PHE A 520 29.06 -25.05 -20.76
N ASP A 521 28.50 -24.72 -21.92
CA ASP A 521 28.58 -25.60 -23.07
C ASP A 521 29.76 -25.21 -23.98
N ASN A 522 29.92 -25.92 -25.09
CA ASN A 522 31.00 -25.67 -26.04
C ASN A 522 30.78 -24.41 -26.90
N ALA A 523 29.54 -23.90 -26.97
CA ALA A 523 29.21 -22.66 -27.64
C ALA A 523 29.50 -21.43 -26.76
N GLY A 524 29.66 -21.62 -25.45
CA GLY A 524 29.93 -20.58 -24.46
C GLY A 524 28.68 -20.13 -23.70
N CYS A 525 27.54 -20.82 -23.87
CA CYS A 525 26.36 -20.61 -23.05
C CYS A 525 26.69 -20.96 -21.60
N GLN A 526 26.19 -20.18 -20.64
CA GLN A 526 26.40 -20.43 -19.22
C GLN A 526 25.07 -20.50 -18.48
N TYR A 527 24.83 -21.61 -17.76
CA TYR A 527 23.77 -21.68 -16.76
C TYR A 527 24.41 -21.84 -15.39
N SER A 528 24.03 -20.98 -14.44
CA SER A 528 24.49 -21.08 -13.07
C SER A 528 23.32 -21.31 -12.14
N THR A 529 23.46 -22.25 -11.22
CA THR A 529 22.49 -22.44 -10.16
C THR A 529 23.21 -22.56 -8.83
N THR A 530 22.53 -22.06 -7.80
CA THR A 530 23.01 -22.04 -6.45
C THR A 530 22.01 -22.81 -5.59
N PHE A 531 22.51 -23.72 -4.77
CA PHE A 531 21.70 -24.54 -3.88
C PHE A 531 22.45 -24.78 -2.57
N PHE A 532 21.69 -24.99 -1.50
CA PHE A 532 22.26 -25.25 -0.19
C PHE A 532 22.33 -26.76 0.06
N TYR A 533 23.47 -27.26 0.53
CA TYR A 533 23.65 -28.66 0.91
C TYR A 533 23.94 -28.78 2.42
N TYR A 534 23.20 -29.63 3.12
CA TYR A 534 23.43 -29.95 4.53
C TYR A 534 23.23 -31.46 4.75
N PRO A 535 24.20 -32.20 5.32
CA PRO A 535 24.01 -33.60 5.67
C PRO A 535 23.12 -33.70 6.90
N ASP A 536 21.92 -34.25 6.74
CA ASP A 536 21.08 -34.58 7.89
C ASP A 536 21.77 -35.66 8.75
N SER A 537 21.73 -35.49 10.07
CA SER A 537 22.34 -36.42 11.02
C SER A 537 21.51 -37.70 11.24
N ALA A 538 20.42 -37.88 10.48
CA ALA A 538 19.51 -39.01 10.61
C ALA A 538 19.07 -39.62 9.26
N LEU A 539 19.99 -40.23 8.51
CA LEU A 539 19.61 -41.13 7.41
C LEU A 539 20.16 -42.55 7.63
N THR A 540 19.28 -43.44 8.08
CA THR A 540 19.42 -44.89 7.84
C THR A 540 18.93 -45.22 6.44
N TYR A 541 19.84 -45.65 5.56
CA TYR A 541 19.52 -46.09 4.20
C TYR A 541 18.64 -47.36 4.19
N PRO A 542 17.48 -47.40 3.50
CA PRO A 542 16.88 -48.65 3.09
C PRO A 542 17.50 -49.11 1.76
N SER A 543 18.00 -50.34 1.77
CA SER A 543 18.34 -51.09 0.57
C SER A 543 17.08 -51.43 -0.21
N ASN A 544 16.83 -50.81 -1.36
CA ASN A 544 16.40 -51.49 -2.59
C ASN A 544 16.17 -50.51 -3.74
N GLY A 545 16.82 -50.79 -4.86
CA GLY A 545 16.74 -49.99 -6.08
C GLY A 545 15.37 -50.06 -6.76
N SER A 546 14.88 -48.89 -7.17
CA SER A 546 13.89 -48.73 -8.23
C SER A 546 14.04 -47.32 -8.80
N THR A 547 14.21 -47.21 -10.11
CA THR A 547 14.35 -45.97 -10.87
C THR A 547 13.09 -45.73 -11.71
N ASN A 548 12.45 -44.58 -11.58
CA ASN A 548 11.50 -44.06 -12.59
C ASN A 548 11.70 -42.54 -12.71
N THR A 549 11.70 -42.04 -13.95
CA THR A 549 11.98 -40.67 -14.39
C THR A 549 10.70 -39.84 -14.61
N ILE A 550 10.71 -38.56 -14.24
CA ILE A 550 10.39 -37.34 -15.04
C ILE A 550 10.52 -36.06 -14.15
N GLU A 551 11.13 -35.03 -14.76
CA GLU A 551 11.26 -33.57 -14.49
C GLU A 551 11.04 -32.98 -13.08
N ASN A 552 12.10 -32.32 -12.59
CA ASN A 552 12.26 -31.60 -11.32
C ASN A 552 12.41 -32.47 -10.06
N PHE A 553 13.68 -32.59 -9.63
CA PHE A 553 14.23 -33.05 -8.34
C PHE A 553 13.29 -33.77 -7.35
N VAL A 554 13.52 -35.07 -7.08
CA VAL A 554 13.10 -35.71 -5.80
C VAL A 554 14.10 -36.77 -5.34
N PHE A 555 14.46 -36.74 -4.04
CA PHE A 555 14.99 -37.88 -3.30
C PHE A 555 13.87 -38.71 -2.68
N ASN A 556 14.10 -40.03 -2.63
CA ASN A 556 13.23 -41.04 -2.01
C ASN A 556 12.56 -40.57 -0.70
N GLY A 557 11.24 -40.38 -0.76
CA GLY A 557 10.33 -40.54 0.37
C GLY A 557 10.49 -39.55 1.52
N ASP A 558 10.23 -38.27 1.29
CA ASP A 558 9.20 -37.47 1.98
C ASP A 558 9.22 -36.05 1.38
N LEU A 559 8.03 -35.43 1.30
CA LEU A 559 7.80 -34.12 0.67
C LEU A 559 8.71 -33.04 1.29
N VAL A 560 9.71 -32.59 0.53
CA VAL A 560 10.37 -31.30 0.76
C VAL A 560 9.62 -30.26 -0.06
N ASN A 561 8.91 -29.35 0.60
CA ASN A 561 8.41 -28.14 -0.06
C ASN A 561 9.62 -27.26 -0.42
N THR A 562 9.94 -27.17 -1.70
CA THR A 562 10.89 -26.18 -2.23
C THR A 562 10.10 -24.93 -2.61
N TYR A 563 10.37 -23.81 -1.91
CA TYR A 563 9.95 -22.49 -2.39
C TYR A 563 10.93 -22.03 -3.46
N GLY A 564 10.44 -21.35 -4.51
CA GLY A 564 11.32 -20.67 -5.47
C GLY A 564 12.11 -19.53 -4.80
N LEU A 565 13.30 -19.22 -5.31
CA LEU A 565 14.15 -18.13 -4.80
C LEU A 565 13.40 -16.79 -4.78
N ASP A 566 12.62 -16.48 -5.83
CA ASP A 566 11.83 -15.24 -5.92
C ASP A 566 10.78 -15.11 -4.82
N LEU A 567 10.14 -16.24 -4.47
CA LEU A 567 9.16 -16.28 -3.38
C LEU A 567 9.87 -16.12 -2.03
N LEU A 568 11.01 -16.77 -1.81
CA LEU A 568 11.80 -16.63 -0.59
C LEU A 568 12.36 -15.21 -0.41
N GLU A 569 12.83 -14.55 -1.48
CA GLU A 569 13.30 -13.17 -1.45
C GLU A 569 12.17 -12.17 -1.15
N SER A 570 10.97 -12.41 -1.69
CA SER A 570 9.78 -11.59 -1.38
C SER A 570 9.38 -11.64 0.11
N LEU A 571 9.76 -12.72 0.82
CA LEU A 571 9.48 -12.86 2.25
C LEU A 571 10.43 -12.04 3.12
N MET A 572 11.52 -11.49 2.58
CA MET A 572 12.53 -10.77 3.35
C MET A 572 12.69 -9.32 2.90
N THR A 573 12.43 -8.39 3.82
CA THR A 573 12.64 -6.95 3.62
C THR A 573 13.58 -6.40 4.67
N ILE A 574 14.49 -5.53 4.25
CA ILE A 574 15.42 -4.82 5.14
C ILE A 574 15.09 -3.33 5.00
N TYR A 575 14.93 -2.62 6.10
CA TYR A 575 14.71 -1.16 6.08
C TYR A 575 15.22 -0.47 7.35
N PRO A 576 15.66 0.80 7.29
CA PRO A 576 15.88 1.57 6.08
C PRO A 576 17.12 1.05 5.30
N VAL A 577 17.09 1.20 3.97
CA VAL A 577 18.25 0.99 3.10
C VAL A 577 18.42 2.27 2.27
N PRO A 578 19.51 3.04 2.44
CA PRO A 578 20.66 2.78 3.31
C PRO A 578 20.34 2.84 4.82
N ALA A 579 21.00 2.00 5.61
CA ALA A 579 20.94 2.02 7.07
C ALA A 579 21.89 3.12 7.61
N GLU A 580 21.35 4.31 7.85
CA GLU A 580 22.12 5.48 8.33
C GLU A 580 22.21 5.57 9.87
N GLY A 581 21.43 4.75 10.57
CA GLY A 581 21.39 4.70 12.04
C GLY A 581 22.20 3.56 12.66
N ASN A 582 22.14 3.47 13.99
CA ASN A 582 22.70 2.34 14.75
C ASN A 582 21.79 1.10 14.73
N SER A 583 20.83 1.01 13.81
CA SER A 583 20.00 -0.18 13.66
C SER A 583 19.43 -0.31 12.26
N VAL A 584 19.11 -1.54 11.87
CA VAL A 584 18.32 -1.85 10.68
C VAL A 584 17.25 -2.87 11.04
N VAL A 585 16.08 -2.79 10.42
CA VAL A 585 14.98 -3.72 10.63
C VAL A 585 15.04 -4.82 9.59
N LEU A 586 14.98 -6.06 10.05
CA LEU A 586 14.77 -7.27 9.26
C LEU A 586 13.30 -7.69 9.41
N LYS A 587 12.52 -7.56 8.34
CA LYS A 587 11.14 -8.06 8.26
C LYS A 587 11.12 -9.40 7.52
N TRP A 588 10.52 -10.40 8.17
CA TRP A 588 10.34 -11.74 7.67
C TRP A 588 8.84 -12.08 7.62
N SER A 589 8.32 -12.25 6.42
CA SER A 589 6.91 -12.59 6.15
C SER A 589 6.67 -14.11 6.07
N GLY A 590 7.70 -14.93 6.32
CA GLY A 590 7.63 -16.38 6.32
C GLY A 590 7.33 -16.98 7.71
N PRO A 591 7.30 -18.32 7.83
CA PRO A 591 7.15 -19.01 9.12
C PRO A 591 8.30 -18.66 10.06
N THR A 592 8.06 -18.51 11.37
CA THR A 592 9.09 -18.11 12.36
C THR A 592 9.64 -19.26 13.19
N ASP A 593 9.08 -20.46 13.08
CA ASP A 593 9.51 -21.61 13.89
C ASP A 593 10.84 -22.19 13.38
N GLY A 594 11.87 -22.15 14.22
CA GLY A 594 13.22 -22.61 13.88
C GLY A 594 14.02 -21.68 12.97
N VAL A 595 13.60 -20.42 12.80
CA VAL A 595 14.29 -19.46 11.92
C VAL A 595 15.39 -18.70 12.64
N SER A 596 16.54 -18.55 11.99
CA SER A 596 17.64 -17.72 12.46
C SER A 596 18.08 -16.72 11.39
N TYR A 597 18.82 -15.70 11.79
CA TYR A 597 19.44 -14.76 10.87
C TYR A 597 20.93 -14.59 11.19
N THR A 598 21.71 -14.23 10.18
CA THR A 598 23.13 -13.92 10.27
C THR A 598 23.44 -12.75 9.36
N MET A 599 23.99 -11.67 9.91
CA MET A 599 24.52 -10.54 9.18
C MET A 599 26.02 -10.74 8.96
N VAL A 600 26.45 -10.63 7.72
CA VAL A 600 27.86 -10.72 7.32
C VAL A 600 28.30 -9.45 6.60
N ASP A 601 29.58 -9.11 6.70
CA ASP A 601 30.18 -8.04 5.90
C ASP A 601 30.41 -8.47 4.44
N ALA A 602 30.85 -7.53 3.60
CA ALA A 602 31.16 -7.79 2.18
C ALA A 602 32.23 -8.90 1.95
N LEU A 603 32.95 -9.34 2.99
CA LEU A 603 33.92 -10.44 2.92
C LEU A 603 33.34 -11.75 3.49
N GLY A 604 32.05 -11.79 3.81
CA GLY A 604 31.36 -12.95 4.37
C GLY A 604 31.71 -13.22 5.84
N ARG A 605 32.33 -12.27 6.55
CA ARG A 605 32.63 -12.43 7.97
C ARG A 605 31.40 -12.09 8.78
N GLU A 606 31.04 -12.95 9.72
CA GLU A 606 29.92 -12.73 10.62
C GLU A 606 30.11 -11.48 11.48
N VAL A 607 29.05 -10.70 11.54
CA VAL A 607 28.97 -9.41 12.24
C VAL A 607 27.95 -9.48 13.38
N LEU A 608 26.79 -10.10 13.11
CA LEU A 608 25.69 -10.27 14.06
C LEU A 608 24.92 -11.56 13.69
N ASN A 609 24.36 -12.28 14.68
CA ASN A 609 23.44 -13.39 14.43
C ASN A 609 22.34 -13.42 15.51
N GLY A 610 21.24 -14.11 15.24
CA GLY A 610 20.16 -14.30 16.21
C GLY A 610 19.06 -15.23 15.72
N ALA A 611 18.06 -15.48 16.57
CA ALA A 611 16.85 -16.21 16.21
C ALA A 611 15.73 -15.24 15.81
N LEU A 612 15.01 -15.54 14.72
CA LEU A 612 13.82 -14.81 14.28
C LEU A 612 12.58 -15.35 14.99
N ASN A 613 12.38 -14.92 16.23
CA ASN A 613 11.22 -15.35 17.04
C ASN A 613 9.94 -14.57 16.72
N ARG A 614 10.02 -13.57 15.83
CA ARG A 614 8.94 -12.67 15.40
C ARG A 614 9.10 -12.37 13.91
N SER A 615 8.03 -11.91 13.27
CA SER A 615 8.04 -11.48 11.86
C SER A 615 8.87 -10.21 11.61
N THR A 616 9.39 -9.57 12.65
CA THR A 616 10.24 -8.38 12.54
C THR A 616 11.26 -8.38 13.67
N GLU A 617 12.52 -8.17 13.33
CA GLU A 617 13.64 -8.11 14.26
C GLU A 617 14.48 -6.85 13.99
N MET A 618 14.80 -6.10 15.06
CA MET A 618 15.65 -4.91 14.96
C MET A 618 17.10 -5.30 15.23
N LEU A 619 17.95 -5.17 14.22
CA LEU A 619 19.36 -5.50 14.30
C LEU A 619 20.15 -4.28 14.80
N ASN A 620 20.88 -4.44 15.91
CA ASN A 620 21.73 -3.38 16.43
C ASN A 620 23.02 -3.29 15.59
N LEU A 621 23.21 -2.13 14.98
CA LEU A 621 24.36 -1.77 14.17
C LEU A 621 25.38 -0.93 14.95
N GLU A 622 25.19 -0.61 16.22
CA GLU A 622 26.13 0.16 17.00
C GLU A 622 27.55 -0.43 16.97
N GLY A 623 28.53 0.37 16.54
CA GLY A 623 29.94 -0.05 16.45
C GLY A 623 30.33 -0.85 15.20
N ILE A 624 29.38 -1.28 14.38
CA ILE A 624 29.65 -1.83 13.04
C ILE A 624 30.03 -0.65 12.09
N GLN A 625 30.88 -0.85 11.09
CA GLN A 625 31.40 0.25 10.25
C GLN A 625 30.49 0.52 9.03
N PRO A 626 30.51 1.72 8.42
CA PRO A 626 29.89 1.92 7.12
C PRO A 626 30.41 0.92 6.07
N GLY A 627 29.52 0.40 5.24
CA GLY A 627 29.86 -0.63 4.26
C GLY A 627 28.65 -1.40 3.75
N VAL A 628 28.92 -2.32 2.83
CA VAL A 628 27.91 -3.25 2.30
C VAL A 628 27.84 -4.48 3.19
N TYR A 629 26.63 -4.86 3.57
CA TYR A 629 26.34 -5.99 4.43
C TYR A 629 25.26 -6.87 3.83
N HIS A 630 25.32 -8.17 4.13
CA HIS A 630 24.33 -9.15 3.73
C HIS A 630 23.64 -9.68 4.98
N ILE A 631 22.32 -9.68 5.00
CA ILE A 631 21.55 -10.40 6.02
C ILE A 631 21.07 -11.70 5.39
N ILE A 632 21.41 -12.82 6.01
CA ILE A 632 21.03 -14.17 5.64
C ILE A 632 19.99 -14.64 6.65
N VAL A 633 18.82 -15.09 6.21
CA VAL A 633 17.81 -15.74 7.04
C VAL A 633 17.79 -17.22 6.70
N ASP A 634 17.90 -18.06 7.73
CA ASP A 634 17.90 -19.52 7.65
C ASP A 634 16.60 -20.09 8.24
N LEU A 635 15.78 -20.69 7.38
CA LEU A 635 14.58 -21.44 7.73
C LEU A 635 14.88 -22.93 7.58
N ASN A 636 15.16 -23.61 8.70
CA ASN A 636 15.35 -25.06 8.73
C ASN A 636 16.30 -25.61 7.63
N GLY A 637 17.38 -24.88 7.33
CA GLY A 637 18.37 -25.24 6.31
C GLY A 637 18.16 -24.64 4.92
N GLN A 638 17.11 -23.83 4.71
CA GLN A 638 16.93 -23.00 3.52
C GLN A 638 17.31 -21.56 3.83
N GLN A 639 18.26 -21.00 3.09
CA GLN A 639 18.76 -19.65 3.31
C GLN A 639 18.32 -18.69 2.21
N VAL A 640 17.87 -17.50 2.61
CA VAL A 640 17.67 -16.35 1.73
C VAL A 640 18.56 -15.21 2.21
N SER A 641 19.09 -14.39 1.30
CA SER A 641 19.94 -13.27 1.67
C SER A 641 19.55 -11.99 0.96
N LYS A 642 19.68 -10.84 1.62
CA LYS A 642 19.44 -9.53 1.02
C LYS A 642 20.57 -8.59 1.42
N VAL A 643 21.03 -7.84 0.43
CA VAL A 643 22.12 -6.89 0.58
C VAL A 643 21.54 -5.56 1.04
N PHE A 644 22.21 -4.91 1.97
CA PHE A 644 21.90 -3.54 2.33
C PHE A 644 23.19 -2.73 2.52
N LEU A 645 23.08 -1.44 2.22
CA LEU A 645 24.16 -0.49 2.46
C LEU A 645 23.98 0.09 3.86
N ARG A 646 25.04 0.10 4.66
CA ARG A 646 25.14 0.93 5.86
C ARG A 646 26.01 2.13 5.57
N GLN A 647 25.53 3.33 5.92
CA GLN A 647 26.27 4.58 5.74
C GLN A 647 26.93 5.07 7.02
#